data_AF-A0ABC8KYW2-F1
#
_entry.id   AF-A0ABC8KYW2-F1
#
_cell.length_a   1.000
_cell.length_b   1.000
_cell.length_c   1.000
_cell.angle_alpha   90.00
_cell.angle_beta   90.00
_cell.angle_gamma   90.00
#
_symmetry.space_group_name_H-M   'P 1'
#
loop_
_entity.id
_entity.type
_entity.pdbx_description
1 polymer ?
#
loop_
_entity_poly.entity_id
_entity_poly.type
_entity_poly.pdbx_seq_one_letter_code
_entity_poly.pdbx_strand_id
1 'polypeptide(L)'
;MKRNNIHHHDDEEPQIDEDDHQVMNQNNHGEEEEDVNDNHYDYDDGFLTDGGDDDEDEPMQHSDEDHEDDFNLHEDDYQLLQENEKNLQKKFKRLKKKSDDDYDELNDFIVDEDDGVRNVIIKKRKYMQGSDSKAFHDVFGDPEEMLKLREKDLASRIEDEVEPPLLSERDVQIRKLDVPERIQLFEEATEIDEINIEEESNWIHAQLVHEEAVPEKDDISRFLELYHVHKLDIPFIAMYRKEQCRSLLDDDDDNPETTKWHKVLWMIHDLDRKWLLLRKRKTSLLGYFKKQTSLLHHQNVFESAIKSLEAAETEREVDDVDSKFSLCFPVGEGQYKRPNRTSQYSVCVKSGLREVVSKFGYSAEKLGRALSLEEILVDEMEDAKETPEETALSYVCAMFGDSQAVLKGARHMAAVEISCDPLIKKYVRTIYMENAVVSTRPTQDGNVVMDNSYHRFSGVKWLREKPLNKFEGVTQWLLIQKAEEEKLLQVIFKLPESCMNRLIRDFSEHYLSNGVSKYAQLWNEQRRLILEDAVHGFLLPAMEKEARLFLTSRAKSLLLSDYGQVLWNKASSGPYRKEDDDVPRVLACCWGPGNPQTTFAMLDASGELLDVLYTRYIGSRDEEDRKRKKDDYRGLSKFIKEHQPDVVALGAVNMSCVRLKDDIYEVIFEIMEEMLEGMLTFDLPLVYADESLPRQYENSGISSEQLPGQPGIVRRAVAIGRYLQNPLAMIATLCGPGKEVLSWKLHSLQDLLEPDERYKMVEQVMVDVTNQVGINVNFSARHEWSFSPLQFVSGLGPRKASLLQRSLVRAGSVFSRKELMINHGLGEKVFTNAAGFLRISRTELACNSNRDMDLLDDTRIHPESYRLAQELEKDVYDQDPDLSASLRRIDIDEYLRCKKQENKKETYVDITRELTCGFQDYRSRFKEISQDEEFNMISGETIGEGRIVEATVKRVTSGKAICVLDCGLKGILMKEDYSDDDGKDILDLSNKLCEGDVLTCKIRGVQKNRYFVFLSCKESEMKLKRNVGEVDDYYYHEYEDQNSVVSEKKKTVKAKNQFKHRMIVHPRFQNITAEEARVYLSDKNNGESIIRPSSRGCNYLTLMIKIFDNVYVHKEIFEGEKEKVSLQSIGKTLKIGDETFEDIDEVMYRYVDPFVVHLMTMLSYRKFRNGTKSEIDSLLRSEKEQTPTMVVYCFGVSLEYPGSFVLSYVRSANPHHEYIGLSPKGFKFRKRMFGDVDKLVSYFKRHIKADPELY
;
A
#
# COMPACT_ATOMS: atom_id res chain seq x y z
N MET A 1 -30.75 -46.73 -26.05
CA MET A 1 -30.45 -48.13 -26.44
C MET A 1 -29.10 -48.46 -25.79
N LYS A 2 -29.00 -49.37 -24.80
CA LYS A 2 -28.91 -50.85 -24.88
C LYS A 2 -27.66 -51.39 -25.64
N ARG A 3 -26.74 -52.01 -24.88
CA ARG A 3 -25.66 -52.98 -25.30
C ARG A 3 -24.46 -52.34 -26.06
N ASN A 4 -23.22 -52.85 -26.04
CA ASN A 4 -22.54 -54.10 -25.55
C ASN A 4 -20.98 -53.82 -25.48
N ASN A 5 -20.01 -54.59 -24.95
CA ASN A 5 -19.87 -55.86 -24.18
C ASN A 5 -18.38 -56.07 -23.69
N ILE A 6 -18.07 -57.21 -23.05
CA ILE A 6 -16.79 -58.01 -23.12
C ILE A 6 -15.56 -57.71 -22.21
N HIS A 7 -15.26 -58.69 -21.32
CA HIS A 7 -13.96 -59.31 -20.87
C HIS A 7 -12.77 -58.50 -20.29
N HIS A 8 -11.79 -59.08 -19.58
CA HIS A 8 -11.69 -60.17 -18.55
C HIS A 8 -10.19 -60.35 -18.16
N HIS A 9 -9.93 -60.83 -16.94
CA HIS A 9 -8.68 -61.37 -16.34
C HIS A 9 -8.06 -60.51 -15.24
N ASP A 10 -8.28 -60.76 -13.94
CA ASP A 10 -8.08 -61.97 -13.08
C ASP A 10 -6.64 -62.07 -12.53
N ASP A 11 -6.55 -62.42 -11.23
CA ASP A 11 -5.43 -62.97 -10.44
C ASP A 11 -4.12 -62.15 -10.23
N GLU A 12 -3.36 -62.28 -9.15
CA GLU A 12 -3.62 -62.40 -7.69
C GLU A 12 -2.25 -62.18 -6.95
N GLU A 13 -2.19 -62.21 -5.62
CA GLU A 13 -0.92 -62.10 -4.85
C GLU A 13 -0.03 -63.35 -4.99
N PRO A 14 1.26 -63.30 -4.59
CA PRO A 14 1.57 -63.83 -3.25
C PRO A 14 2.70 -63.11 -2.48
N GLN A 15 2.94 -63.64 -1.27
CA GLN A 15 3.79 -63.11 -0.19
C GLN A 15 4.98 -64.06 0.10
N ILE A 16 5.86 -63.68 1.06
CA ILE A 16 6.78 -64.56 1.83
C ILE A 16 8.04 -65.09 1.11
N ASP A 17 9.23 -64.75 1.65
CA ASP A 17 10.09 -65.71 2.42
C ASP A 17 11.31 -65.02 3.08
N GLU A 18 11.83 -65.63 4.15
CA GLU A 18 13.06 -65.25 4.89
C GLU A 18 14.15 -66.34 4.70
N ASP A 19 15.45 -65.98 4.83
CA ASP A 19 16.47 -66.74 5.63
C ASP A 19 17.94 -66.37 5.30
N ASP A 20 18.56 -65.65 6.24
CA ASP A 20 19.74 -66.00 7.06
C ASP A 20 21.14 -66.41 6.48
N HIS A 21 22.16 -66.15 7.32
CA HIS A 21 23.53 -66.68 7.40
C HIS A 21 24.63 -66.29 6.37
N GLN A 22 25.94 -66.36 6.65
CA GLN A 22 26.75 -65.96 7.84
C GLN A 22 28.29 -66.05 7.52
N VAL A 23 29.15 -65.40 8.32
CA VAL A 23 30.63 -65.59 8.50
C VAL A 23 31.61 -65.37 7.31
N MET A 24 32.58 -64.44 7.44
CA MET A 24 34.03 -64.75 7.60
C MET A 24 34.98 -63.53 7.73
N ASN A 25 36.10 -63.74 8.44
CA ASN A 25 37.19 -62.77 8.70
C ASN A 25 38.34 -62.86 7.68
N GLN A 26 39.11 -61.75 7.53
CA GLN A 26 40.60 -61.64 7.43
C GLN A 26 41.03 -60.32 6.72
N ASN A 27 42.21 -59.69 6.92
CA ASN A 27 43.17 -59.58 8.05
C ASN A 27 44.33 -58.61 7.65
N ASN A 28 45.13 -58.13 8.63
CA ASN A 28 46.59 -57.83 8.56
C ASN A 28 47.23 -56.51 8.00
N HIS A 29 47.89 -55.79 8.94
CA HIS A 29 49.31 -55.31 8.98
C HIS A 29 49.83 -53.97 8.36
N GLY A 30 50.91 -53.47 8.98
CA GLY A 30 51.59 -52.16 8.85
C GLY A 30 51.35 -51.28 10.10
N GLU A 31 52.24 -51.01 11.08
CA GLU A 31 53.73 -50.84 11.14
C GLU A 31 54.17 -49.58 10.36
N GLU A 32 55.00 -48.63 10.84
CA GLU A 32 56.12 -48.59 11.84
C GLU A 32 55.96 -47.37 12.82
N GLU A 33 56.38 -47.38 14.11
CA GLU A 33 57.70 -46.96 14.70
C GLU A 33 58.18 -45.55 14.22
N GLU A 34 58.40 -44.49 15.01
CA GLU A 34 59.37 -44.15 16.09
C GLU A 34 59.69 -42.62 15.86
N ASP A 35 60.28 -41.76 16.71
CA ASP A 35 60.41 -41.62 18.18
C ASP A 35 61.00 -40.20 18.49
N VAL A 36 61.33 -39.89 19.75
CA VAL A 36 62.40 -38.95 20.21
C VAL A 36 62.14 -37.40 20.15
N ASN A 37 61.88 -36.84 21.34
CA ASN A 37 62.51 -35.62 21.93
C ASN A 37 62.29 -34.20 21.34
N ASP A 38 62.42 -33.09 22.09
CA ASP A 38 62.50 -32.89 23.56
C ASP A 38 62.15 -31.45 24.00
N ASN A 39 62.01 -31.26 25.33
CA ASN A 39 62.60 -30.21 26.20
C ASN A 39 63.19 -28.90 25.59
N HIS A 40 63.14 -27.73 26.24
CA HIS A 40 62.61 -27.31 27.55
C HIS A 40 62.83 -25.77 27.70
N TYR A 41 62.05 -25.12 28.57
CA TYR A 41 62.47 -24.00 29.46
C TYR A 41 63.08 -22.71 28.80
N ASP A 42 63.36 -21.60 29.51
CA ASP A 42 63.19 -21.30 30.94
C ASP A 42 62.72 -19.85 31.21
N TYR A 43 62.51 -19.58 32.51
CA TYR A 43 62.43 -18.31 33.23
C TYR A 43 63.43 -17.21 32.75
N ASP A 44 63.20 -15.91 32.91
CA ASP A 44 63.10 -15.11 34.17
C ASP A 44 62.21 -13.86 33.96
N ASP A 45 61.53 -13.26 34.95
CA ASP A 45 61.99 -12.60 36.21
C ASP A 45 62.84 -11.33 35.94
N GLY A 46 62.54 -10.13 36.47
CA GLY A 46 61.39 -9.63 37.26
C GLY A 46 61.41 -8.08 37.21
N PHE A 47 61.26 -7.27 38.27
CA PHE A 47 60.88 -7.50 39.66
C PHE A 47 60.68 -6.12 40.35
N LEU A 48 59.58 -5.90 41.11
CA LEU A 48 59.41 -4.77 42.09
C LEU A 48 59.51 -3.32 41.51
N THR A 49 59.28 -2.16 42.15
CA THR A 49 58.74 -1.60 43.43
C THR A 49 58.67 -0.05 43.20
N ASP A 50 58.04 0.84 43.97
CA ASP A 50 56.97 0.84 45.00
C ASP A 50 56.80 2.31 45.49
N GLY A 51 55.66 2.62 46.11
CA GLY A 51 55.50 3.74 47.05
C GLY A 51 55.22 5.14 46.49
N GLY A 52 54.28 5.84 47.15
CA GLY A 52 54.40 7.30 47.35
C GLY A 52 53.15 8.12 47.03
N ASP A 53 52.17 8.07 47.93
CA ASP A 53 51.07 9.02 48.05
C ASP A 53 51.55 10.50 48.18
N ASP A 54 50.75 11.47 47.72
CA ASP A 54 50.13 12.52 48.59
C ASP A 54 49.34 13.59 47.80
N ASP A 55 48.17 13.95 48.34
CA ASP A 55 47.37 15.21 48.30
C ASP A 55 47.06 16.01 47.01
N GLU A 56 45.77 15.94 46.63
CA GLU A 56 44.75 16.98 46.31
C GLU A 56 45.00 18.29 45.50
N ASP A 57 43.89 18.72 44.87
CA ASP A 57 43.50 20.02 44.29
C ASP A 57 43.88 20.45 42.85
N GLU A 58 42.83 20.98 42.18
CA GLU A 58 42.72 21.58 40.84
C GLU A 58 43.30 23.04 40.79
N PRO A 59 43.50 23.73 39.61
CA PRO A 59 42.63 23.68 38.42
C PRO A 59 43.31 23.78 37.02
N MET A 60 42.47 23.74 35.98
CA MET A 60 42.81 23.91 34.55
C MET A 60 43.43 25.28 34.18
N GLN A 61 44.41 25.30 33.27
CA GLN A 61 44.55 26.35 32.23
C GLN A 61 45.53 25.96 31.11
N HIS A 62 45.51 26.76 30.02
CA HIS A 62 46.16 26.59 28.70
C HIS A 62 45.58 25.46 27.82
N SER A 63 44.97 25.72 26.66
CA SER A 63 45.24 26.63 25.52
C SER A 63 46.34 26.11 24.59
N ASP A 64 46.03 25.73 23.34
CA ASP A 64 45.88 26.59 22.12
C ASP A 64 47.29 26.95 21.55
N GLU A 65 47.49 27.27 20.27
CA GLU A 65 46.57 27.80 19.24
C GLU A 65 47.10 27.50 17.80
N ASP A 66 46.60 28.24 16.80
CA ASP A 66 46.98 28.32 15.36
C ASP A 66 46.58 27.14 14.44
N HIS A 67 45.52 27.17 13.59
CA HIS A 67 44.89 28.22 12.73
C HIS A 67 45.73 28.66 11.50
N GLU A 68 45.20 29.12 10.36
CA GLU A 68 43.83 29.12 9.78
C GLU A 68 43.85 29.26 8.24
N ASP A 69 42.65 29.27 7.62
CA ASP A 69 42.19 30.26 6.61
C ASP A 69 41.28 29.61 5.55
N ASP A 70 40.28 30.30 4.97
CA ASP A 70 39.11 31.01 5.51
C ASP A 70 38.13 31.14 4.31
N PHE A 71 36.82 31.12 4.53
CA PHE A 71 35.85 31.81 3.66
C PHE A 71 34.50 31.98 4.38
N ASN A 72 34.24 33.23 4.77
CA ASN A 72 33.22 33.63 5.74
C ASN A 72 31.87 34.05 5.09
N LEU A 73 30.72 33.67 5.67
CA LEU A 73 29.39 34.21 5.31
C LEU A 73 28.29 34.07 6.41
N HIS A 74 28.37 34.91 7.46
CA HIS A 74 27.27 35.39 8.32
C HIS A 74 26.47 34.42 9.24
N GLU A 75 25.72 35.03 10.18
CA GLU A 75 25.41 34.48 11.52
C GLU A 75 23.90 34.41 11.85
N ASP A 76 23.01 34.61 10.86
CA ASP A 76 21.56 34.77 11.10
C ASP A 76 20.78 33.44 11.28
N ASP A 77 21.26 32.32 10.75
CA ASP A 77 20.44 31.09 10.60
C ASP A 77 20.14 30.34 11.92
N TYR A 78 20.97 30.50 12.97
CA TYR A 78 20.77 29.76 14.23
C TYR A 78 19.69 30.36 15.16
N GLN A 79 19.28 31.61 14.98
CA GLN A 79 18.14 32.17 15.74
C GLN A 79 16.78 31.71 15.19
N LEU A 80 16.70 31.43 13.88
CA LEU A 80 15.46 31.03 13.21
C LEU A 80 14.87 29.71 13.74
N LEU A 81 15.70 28.77 14.22
CA LEU A 81 15.21 27.50 14.76
C LEU A 81 14.52 27.67 16.13
N GLN A 82 15.09 28.46 17.04
CA GLN A 82 14.48 28.70 18.36
C GLN A 82 13.31 29.71 18.33
N GLU A 83 13.28 30.62 17.36
CA GLU A 83 12.11 31.45 17.09
C GLU A 83 10.93 30.62 16.56
N ASN A 84 11.17 29.59 15.74
CA ASN A 84 10.11 28.79 15.14
C ASN A 84 9.30 27.97 16.17
N GLU A 85 9.93 27.33 17.17
CA GLU A 85 9.18 26.65 18.23
C GLU A 85 8.32 27.62 19.06
N LYS A 86 8.90 28.76 19.45
CA LYS A 86 8.19 29.82 20.19
C LYS A 86 7.06 30.43 19.35
N ASN A 87 7.20 30.48 18.02
CA ASN A 87 6.14 30.90 17.11
C ASN A 87 5.08 29.81 16.89
N LEU A 88 5.40 28.52 16.87
CA LEU A 88 4.39 27.44 16.87
C LEU A 88 3.54 27.48 18.15
N GLN A 89 4.15 27.63 19.33
CA GLN A 89 3.42 27.76 20.59
C GLN A 89 2.55 29.03 20.64
N LYS A 90 3.02 30.15 20.09
CA LYS A 90 2.20 31.37 19.89
C LYS A 90 1.07 31.17 18.86
N LYS A 91 1.25 30.30 17.85
CA LYS A 91 0.23 29.97 16.84
C LYS A 91 -0.90 29.13 17.45
N PHE A 92 -0.56 28.13 18.27
CA PHE A 92 -1.54 27.38 19.07
C PHE A 92 -2.28 28.29 20.07
N LYS A 93 -1.60 29.20 20.77
CA LYS A 93 -2.26 30.20 21.64
C LYS A 93 -3.08 31.25 20.89
N ARG A 94 -2.95 31.41 19.56
CA ARG A 94 -3.80 32.29 18.72
C ARG A 94 -4.97 31.58 18.05
N LEU A 95 -4.93 30.25 17.91
CA LEU A 95 -6.07 29.46 17.41
C LEU A 95 -7.13 29.18 18.48
N LYS A 96 -6.82 29.40 19.76
CA LYS A 96 -7.76 29.19 20.89
C LYS A 96 -8.47 30.48 21.39
N LYS A 97 -8.55 31.53 20.56
CA LYS A 97 -9.45 32.69 20.79
C LYS A 97 -9.96 33.31 19.49
N LYS A 98 -10.91 32.64 18.84
CA LYS A 98 -11.80 33.26 17.83
C LYS A 98 -13.22 32.66 17.75
N SER A 99 -13.73 32.25 18.90
CA SER A 99 -15.14 32.38 19.26
C SER A 99 -15.20 33.06 20.65
N ASP A 100 -16.39 33.50 21.03
CA ASP A 100 -16.77 33.95 22.38
C ASP A 100 -16.46 35.44 22.70
N ASP A 101 -17.40 36.30 22.25
CA ASP A 101 -17.92 37.50 22.94
C ASP A 101 -19.47 37.31 22.88
N ASP A 102 -20.16 37.02 23.99
CA ASP A 102 -21.12 37.89 24.73
C ASP A 102 -22.04 36.89 25.51
N TYR A 103 -22.45 36.99 26.78
CA TYR A 103 -22.25 37.92 27.91
C TYR A 103 -22.13 37.12 29.24
N ASP A 104 -21.72 37.78 30.32
CA ASP A 104 -21.72 37.28 31.71
C ASP A 104 -23.13 37.22 32.36
N GLU A 105 -23.27 36.47 33.47
CA GLU A 105 -23.88 37.05 34.68
C GLU A 105 -23.43 36.39 36.01
N LEU A 106 -23.10 37.26 36.98
CA LEU A 106 -23.06 37.10 38.45
C LEU A 106 -22.00 36.22 39.16
N ASN A 107 -21.34 36.86 40.14
CA ASN A 107 -20.42 36.26 41.12
C ASN A 107 -21.15 35.85 42.42
N ASP A 108 -20.52 34.91 43.13
CA ASP A 108 -20.20 34.87 44.60
C ASP A 108 -20.31 33.41 45.10
N PHE A 109 -19.39 32.85 45.89
CA PHE A 109 -19.11 33.27 47.27
C PHE A 109 -17.89 32.53 47.88
N ILE A 110 -16.90 33.28 48.37
CA ILE A 110 -15.91 33.00 49.44
C ILE A 110 -14.99 31.74 49.37
N VAL A 111 -13.72 31.99 49.70
CA VAL A 111 -12.66 31.00 49.98
C VAL A 111 -12.55 30.77 51.49
N ASP A 112 -12.27 29.53 51.91
CA ASP A 112 -11.56 29.25 53.16
C ASP A 112 -10.40 28.27 52.87
N GLU A 113 -9.26 28.49 53.53
CA GLU A 113 -8.04 27.68 53.45
C GLU A 113 -7.99 26.69 54.63
N ASP A 114 -7.34 25.52 54.48
CA ASP A 114 -6.59 24.93 55.60
C ASP A 114 -5.51 23.93 55.13
N ASP A 115 -4.43 23.81 55.90
CA ASP A 115 -3.20 23.08 55.56
C ASP A 115 -3.18 21.62 56.05
N GLY A 116 -2.49 20.71 55.34
CA GLY A 116 -2.71 19.25 55.53
C GLY A 116 -1.55 18.29 55.26
N VAL A 117 -0.28 18.66 55.50
CA VAL A 117 0.89 17.79 55.22
C VAL A 117 0.85 16.45 55.95
N ARG A 118 1.04 15.32 55.25
CA ARG A 118 1.44 14.03 55.84
C ARG A 118 2.35 13.18 54.94
N ASN A 119 3.32 12.52 55.58
CA ASN A 119 4.45 11.86 54.90
C ASN A 119 4.17 10.43 54.41
N VAL A 120 4.78 10.08 53.28
CA VAL A 120 4.83 8.70 52.75
C VAL A 120 5.76 7.83 53.60
N ILE A 121 5.31 6.62 53.99
CA ILE A 121 6.13 5.63 54.71
C ILE A 121 6.41 4.42 53.79
N ILE A 122 7.61 4.37 53.23
CA ILE A 122 8.07 3.24 52.42
C ILE A 122 8.51 2.08 53.36
N LYS A 123 7.75 0.98 53.38
CA LYS A 123 8.13 -0.25 54.10
C LYS A 123 8.85 -1.25 53.18
N LYS A 124 10.18 -1.31 53.27
CA LYS A 124 10.96 -2.45 52.74
C LYS A 124 10.56 -3.75 53.46
N ARG A 125 10.20 -4.80 52.71
CA ARG A 125 10.20 -6.19 53.23
C ARG A 125 11.61 -6.79 53.06
N LYS A 126 11.97 -7.73 53.94
CA LYS A 126 13.23 -8.51 53.88
C LYS A 126 12.94 -9.95 53.47
N TYR A 127 13.90 -10.59 52.82
CA TYR A 127 13.95 -12.04 52.68
C TYR A 127 14.11 -12.71 54.05
N MET A 128 13.57 -13.92 54.17
CA MET A 128 13.89 -14.94 55.18
C MET A 128 14.02 -16.28 54.46
N GLN A 129 14.81 -17.20 55.04
CA GLN A 129 15.19 -18.47 54.43
C GLN A 129 14.86 -19.61 55.40
N GLY A 130 14.25 -20.68 54.91
CA GLY A 130 13.89 -21.85 55.71
C GLY A 130 12.97 -22.80 54.96
N SER A 131 13.25 -24.10 55.02
CA SER A 131 12.48 -25.16 54.36
C SER A 131 11.53 -25.85 55.32
N ASP A 132 10.28 -26.09 54.91
CA ASP A 132 9.58 -27.32 55.28
C ASP A 132 8.39 -27.62 54.35
N SER A 133 8.08 -28.91 54.14
CA SER A 133 7.20 -29.39 53.05
C SER A 133 5.70 -29.27 53.35
N LYS A 134 5.25 -28.07 53.77
CA LYS A 134 3.81 -27.74 53.98
C LYS A 134 3.37 -26.39 53.39
N ALA A 135 4.29 -25.61 52.82
CA ALA A 135 4.01 -24.23 52.39
C ALA A 135 3.17 -24.06 51.11
N PHE A 136 2.70 -25.14 50.47
CA PHE A 136 1.96 -25.06 49.20
C PHE A 136 0.61 -24.31 49.29
N HIS A 137 -0.06 -24.31 50.45
CA HIS A 137 -1.34 -23.63 50.63
C HIS A 137 -1.22 -22.16 51.11
N ASP A 138 -0.18 -21.83 51.88
CA ASP A 138 -0.01 -20.50 52.50
C ASP A 138 0.58 -19.45 51.54
N VAL A 139 1.08 -19.85 50.36
CA VAL A 139 1.72 -18.94 49.39
C VAL A 139 0.74 -18.39 48.35
N PHE A 140 -0.24 -19.17 47.93
CA PHE A 140 -1.18 -18.80 46.86
C PHE A 140 -2.56 -18.32 47.36
N GLY A 141 -2.84 -18.46 48.65
CA GLY A 141 -4.16 -18.22 49.22
C GLY A 141 -5.19 -19.27 48.79
N ASP A 142 -6.46 -19.03 49.10
CA ASP A 142 -7.58 -19.75 48.49
C ASP A 142 -7.88 -19.13 47.12
N PRO A 143 -7.90 -19.89 46.01
CA PRO A 143 -8.32 -19.38 44.70
C PRO A 143 -9.68 -18.69 44.72
N GLU A 144 -10.64 -19.16 45.53
CA GLU A 144 -11.93 -18.47 45.69
C GLU A 144 -11.77 -17.11 46.39
N GLU A 145 -10.84 -16.96 47.33
CA GLU A 145 -10.61 -15.69 48.03
C GLU A 145 -9.91 -14.67 47.11
N MET A 146 -8.95 -15.11 46.28
CA MET A 146 -8.36 -14.26 45.24
C MET A 146 -9.39 -13.85 44.18
N LEU A 147 -10.28 -14.76 43.74
CA LEU A 147 -11.39 -14.41 42.85
C LEU A 147 -12.32 -13.35 43.48
N LYS A 148 -12.74 -13.54 44.74
CA LYS A 148 -13.62 -12.60 45.47
C LYS A 148 -12.95 -11.26 45.81
N LEU A 149 -11.62 -11.19 45.78
CA LEU A 149 -10.87 -9.93 45.84
C LEU A 149 -10.85 -9.25 44.46
N ARG A 150 -10.62 -10.02 43.39
CA ARG A 150 -10.57 -9.54 42.01
C ARG A 150 -11.93 -9.05 41.49
N GLU A 151 -13.02 -9.74 41.82
CA GLU A 151 -14.39 -9.30 41.50
C GLU A 151 -14.70 -7.90 42.08
N LYS A 152 -14.15 -7.58 43.26
CA LYS A 152 -14.32 -6.25 43.90
C LYS A 152 -13.45 -5.18 43.27
N ASP A 153 -12.20 -5.49 42.95
CA ASP A 153 -11.27 -4.56 42.27
C ASP A 153 -11.80 -4.19 40.88
N LEU A 154 -12.24 -5.20 40.11
CA LEU A 154 -12.87 -5.02 38.80
C LEU A 154 -14.17 -4.20 38.90
N ALA A 155 -15.01 -4.47 39.90
CA ALA A 155 -16.22 -3.68 40.14
C ALA A 155 -15.91 -2.22 40.48
N SER A 156 -14.93 -1.94 41.35
CA SER A 156 -14.58 -0.55 41.69
C SER A 156 -14.00 0.21 40.51
N ARG A 157 -13.08 -0.38 39.74
CA ARG A 157 -12.53 0.25 38.53
C ARG A 157 -13.62 0.59 37.51
N ILE A 158 -14.56 -0.33 37.30
CA ILE A 158 -15.68 -0.15 36.36
C ILE A 158 -16.74 0.85 36.85
N GLU A 159 -16.81 1.13 38.16
CA GLU A 159 -17.65 2.20 38.72
C GLU A 159 -16.95 3.58 38.72
N ASP A 160 -15.64 3.64 38.98
CA ASP A 160 -14.86 4.89 39.01
C ASP A 160 -14.44 5.41 37.61
N GLU A 161 -14.12 4.52 36.65
CA GLU A 161 -13.52 4.90 35.35
C GLU A 161 -14.56 5.02 34.20
N VAL A 162 -15.85 4.71 34.43
CA VAL A 162 -16.88 4.60 33.36
C VAL A 162 -18.09 5.53 33.58
N GLU A 163 -17.83 6.79 33.92
CA GLU A 163 -18.59 7.92 33.35
C GLU A 163 -17.89 8.42 32.08
N PRO A 164 -18.41 8.11 30.87
CA PRO A 164 -17.90 8.72 29.65
C PRO A 164 -18.06 10.24 29.72
N PRO A 165 -17.11 11.04 29.18
CA PRO A 165 -17.13 12.50 29.30
C PRO A 165 -18.38 13.09 28.65
N LEU A 166 -19.39 13.37 29.48
CA LEU A 166 -20.74 13.79 29.10
C LEU A 166 -21.38 12.86 28.05
N LEU A 167 -21.89 11.70 28.50
CA LEU A 167 -22.87 10.90 27.76
C LEU A 167 -23.96 11.79 27.16
N SER A 168 -24.09 11.81 25.83
CA SER A 168 -25.09 12.65 25.19
C SER A 168 -26.51 12.14 25.46
N GLU A 169 -27.51 13.03 25.37
CA GLU A 169 -28.92 12.65 25.51
C GLU A 169 -29.31 11.56 24.49
N ARG A 170 -28.70 11.58 23.30
CA ARG A 170 -28.81 10.54 22.26
C ARG A 170 -28.27 9.19 22.74
N ASP A 171 -27.10 9.14 23.37
CA ASP A 171 -26.55 7.87 23.89
C ASP A 171 -27.39 7.30 25.04
N VAL A 172 -27.99 8.17 25.85
CA VAL A 172 -28.95 7.80 26.90
C VAL A 172 -30.27 7.29 26.29
N GLN A 173 -30.75 7.87 25.19
CA GLN A 173 -31.93 7.43 24.47
C GLN A 173 -31.70 6.05 23.82
N ILE A 174 -30.57 5.85 23.13
CA ILE A 174 -30.21 4.57 22.48
C ILE A 174 -30.17 3.41 23.48
N ARG A 175 -29.61 3.67 24.69
CA ARG A 175 -29.62 2.70 25.79
C ARG A 175 -31.03 2.31 26.21
N LYS A 176 -31.91 3.31 26.42
CA LYS A 176 -33.28 3.14 26.94
C LYS A 176 -34.27 2.48 25.96
N LEU A 177 -34.10 2.67 24.65
CA LEU A 177 -35.04 2.15 23.66
C LEU A 177 -34.89 0.62 23.48
N ASP A 178 -35.99 -0.13 23.51
CA ASP A 178 -36.00 -1.59 23.26
C ASP A 178 -36.04 -1.91 21.75
N VAL A 179 -34.93 -1.58 21.09
CA VAL A 179 -34.60 -1.91 19.69
C VAL A 179 -33.10 -2.21 19.64
N PRO A 180 -32.62 -3.19 18.84
CA PRO A 180 -31.20 -3.43 18.63
C PRO A 180 -30.38 -2.17 18.32
N GLU A 181 -29.20 -1.99 18.92
CA GLU A 181 -28.44 -0.73 18.79
C GLU A 181 -28.02 -0.44 17.34
N ARG A 182 -27.57 -1.46 16.59
CA ARG A 182 -27.28 -1.32 15.16
C ARG A 182 -28.50 -0.90 14.32
N ILE A 183 -29.68 -1.43 14.63
CA ILE A 183 -30.93 -1.08 13.94
C ILE A 183 -31.35 0.36 14.25
N GLN A 184 -31.19 0.84 15.49
CA GLN A 184 -31.43 2.24 15.84
C GLN A 184 -30.52 3.20 15.05
N LEU A 185 -29.23 2.89 14.95
CA LEU A 185 -28.26 3.70 14.21
C LEU A 185 -28.49 3.66 12.69
N PHE A 186 -29.06 2.56 12.18
CA PHE A 186 -29.51 2.44 10.80
C PHE A 186 -30.72 3.35 10.53
N GLU A 187 -31.77 3.24 11.34
CA GLU A 187 -33.01 4.03 11.21
C GLU A 187 -32.76 5.54 11.33
N GLU A 188 -31.89 5.96 12.25
CA GLU A 188 -31.49 7.37 12.40
C GLU A 188 -30.78 7.93 11.13
N ALA A 189 -30.08 7.08 10.37
CA ALA A 189 -29.54 7.49 9.07
C ALA A 189 -30.61 7.54 7.98
N THR A 190 -31.52 6.55 7.96
CA THR A 190 -32.44 6.30 6.83
C THR A 190 -33.83 6.96 6.95
N GLU A 191 -34.16 7.59 8.09
CA GLU A 191 -35.51 8.10 8.48
C GLU A 191 -36.46 8.41 7.30
N ILE A 192 -37.55 7.62 7.21
CA ILE A 192 -38.65 7.74 6.25
C ILE A 192 -39.95 7.42 7.00
N ASP A 193 -41.05 8.10 6.66
CA ASP A 193 -42.34 7.96 7.34
C ASP A 193 -43.05 6.60 7.08
N GLU A 194 -42.89 6.03 5.88
CA GLU A 194 -43.51 4.76 5.46
C GLU A 194 -42.56 3.94 4.57
N ILE A 195 -42.34 2.66 4.92
CA ILE A 195 -41.56 1.68 4.15
C ILE A 195 -42.51 0.82 3.29
N ASN A 196 -42.18 0.58 2.03
CA ASN A 196 -42.92 -0.34 1.15
C ASN A 196 -42.02 -1.52 0.72
N ILE A 197 -42.16 -2.63 1.45
CA ILE A 197 -41.33 -3.83 1.28
C ILE A 197 -41.51 -4.48 -0.11
N GLU A 198 -42.65 -4.32 -0.78
CA GLU A 198 -42.84 -4.88 -2.12
C GLU A 198 -42.06 -4.09 -3.19
N GLU A 199 -42.09 -2.76 -3.16
CA GLU A 199 -41.26 -1.91 -4.04
C GLU A 199 -39.77 -2.14 -3.78
N GLU A 200 -39.40 -2.24 -2.51
CA GLU A 200 -38.03 -2.43 -2.02
C GLU A 200 -37.45 -3.78 -2.45
N SER A 201 -38.14 -4.90 -2.17
CA SER A 201 -37.71 -6.24 -2.58
C SER A 201 -37.63 -6.39 -4.10
N ASN A 202 -38.55 -5.77 -4.87
CA ASN A 202 -38.46 -5.70 -6.33
C ASN A 202 -37.17 -4.97 -6.77
N TRP A 203 -36.84 -3.82 -6.18
CA TRP A 203 -35.65 -3.05 -6.53
C TRP A 203 -34.34 -3.75 -6.14
N ILE A 204 -34.28 -4.32 -4.91
CA ILE A 204 -33.11 -5.08 -4.43
C ILE A 204 -32.88 -6.30 -5.32
N HIS A 205 -33.91 -7.11 -5.59
CA HIS A 205 -33.82 -8.25 -6.50
C HIS A 205 -33.32 -7.82 -7.89
N ALA A 206 -33.80 -6.69 -8.42
CA ALA A 206 -33.34 -6.15 -9.71
C ALA A 206 -31.84 -5.75 -9.73
N GLN A 207 -31.24 -5.36 -8.58
CA GLN A 207 -29.79 -5.13 -8.50
C GLN A 207 -28.97 -6.43 -8.51
N LEU A 208 -29.55 -7.57 -8.09
CA LEU A 208 -28.86 -8.85 -7.90
C LEU A 208 -28.91 -9.79 -9.12
N VAL A 209 -29.63 -9.43 -10.19
CA VAL A 209 -29.81 -10.24 -11.42
C VAL A 209 -28.50 -10.55 -12.17
N HIS A 210 -27.39 -9.91 -11.80
CA HIS A 210 -26.07 -10.08 -12.41
C HIS A 210 -25.06 -10.88 -11.56
N GLU A 211 -25.46 -11.34 -10.36
CA GLU A 211 -24.65 -12.25 -9.54
C GLU A 211 -24.86 -13.71 -9.96
N GLU A 212 -23.90 -14.60 -9.66
CA GLU A 212 -23.89 -15.98 -10.16
C GLU A 212 -25.02 -16.86 -9.55
N ALA A 213 -25.47 -16.53 -8.34
CA ALA A 213 -26.65 -17.10 -7.70
C ALA A 213 -27.62 -15.97 -7.35
N VAL A 214 -28.79 -15.95 -7.99
CA VAL A 214 -29.83 -14.93 -7.76
C VAL A 214 -30.81 -15.43 -6.66
N PRO A 215 -30.87 -14.78 -5.49
CA PRO A 215 -31.76 -15.19 -4.40
C PRO A 215 -33.24 -14.97 -4.71
N GLU A 216 -34.13 -15.75 -4.09
CA GLU A 216 -35.57 -15.64 -4.35
C GLU A 216 -36.15 -14.33 -3.76
N LYS A 217 -36.94 -13.60 -4.57
CA LYS A 217 -37.56 -12.33 -4.16
C LYS A 217 -38.38 -12.45 -2.88
N ASP A 218 -39.10 -13.56 -2.69
CA ASP A 218 -39.99 -13.74 -1.55
C ASP A 218 -39.19 -13.88 -0.23
N ASP A 219 -38.02 -14.53 -0.27
CA ASP A 219 -37.07 -14.56 0.86
C ASP A 219 -36.46 -13.18 1.13
N ILE A 220 -36.11 -12.39 0.10
CA ILE A 220 -35.66 -10.99 0.28
C ILE A 220 -36.77 -10.17 0.97
N SER A 221 -38.01 -10.27 0.50
CA SER A 221 -39.17 -9.60 1.11
C SER A 221 -39.36 -10.03 2.56
N ARG A 222 -39.13 -11.31 2.87
CA ARG A 222 -39.27 -11.85 4.23
C ARG A 222 -38.13 -11.40 5.16
N PHE A 223 -36.89 -11.32 4.66
CA PHE A 223 -35.76 -10.72 5.40
C PHE A 223 -36.07 -9.28 5.82
N LEU A 224 -36.57 -8.45 4.88
CA LEU A 224 -36.91 -7.05 5.15
C LEU A 224 -38.05 -6.92 6.18
N GLU A 225 -39.03 -7.82 6.18
CA GLU A 225 -40.07 -7.87 7.21
C GLU A 225 -39.49 -8.21 8.60
N LEU A 226 -38.59 -9.21 8.66
CA LEU A 226 -37.91 -9.60 9.90
C LEU A 226 -37.02 -8.46 10.46
N TYR A 227 -36.31 -7.74 9.58
CA TYR A 227 -35.47 -6.60 9.95
C TYR A 227 -36.31 -5.36 10.33
N HIS A 228 -37.10 -4.81 9.40
CA HIS A 228 -37.80 -3.54 9.59
C HIS A 228 -39.02 -3.62 10.51
N VAL A 229 -39.79 -4.72 10.49
CA VAL A 229 -41.03 -4.84 11.28
C VAL A 229 -40.76 -5.53 12.62
N HIS A 230 -40.15 -6.71 12.59
CA HIS A 230 -39.89 -7.48 13.81
C HIS A 230 -38.68 -6.96 14.61
N LYS A 231 -37.81 -6.13 14.01
CA LYS A 231 -36.56 -5.61 14.62
C LYS A 231 -35.61 -6.74 15.03
N LEU A 232 -35.42 -7.70 14.11
CA LEU A 232 -34.48 -8.80 14.26
C LEU A 232 -33.17 -8.47 13.54
N ASP A 233 -32.05 -8.70 14.23
CA ASP A 233 -30.69 -8.44 13.75
C ASP A 233 -30.23 -9.60 12.84
N ILE A 234 -29.25 -9.33 11.96
CA ILE A 234 -28.85 -10.27 10.89
C ILE A 234 -28.43 -11.66 11.44
N PRO A 235 -27.63 -11.79 12.52
CA PRO A 235 -27.28 -13.10 13.06
C PRO A 235 -28.46 -13.84 13.68
N PHE A 236 -29.44 -13.14 14.26
CA PHE A 236 -30.65 -13.77 14.77
C PHE A 236 -31.49 -14.37 13.62
N ILE A 237 -31.60 -13.65 12.49
CA ILE A 237 -32.27 -14.15 11.29
C ILE A 237 -31.51 -15.36 10.72
N ALA A 238 -30.19 -15.25 10.53
CA ALA A 238 -29.34 -16.32 10.01
C ALA A 238 -29.32 -17.59 10.87
N MET A 239 -29.39 -17.46 12.20
CA MET A 239 -29.38 -18.61 13.11
C MET A 239 -30.77 -19.20 13.33
N TYR A 240 -31.79 -18.36 13.59
CA TYR A 240 -33.09 -18.82 14.12
C TYR A 240 -34.28 -18.59 13.17
N ARG A 241 -34.07 -18.07 11.96
CA ARG A 241 -35.13 -17.86 10.96
C ARG A 241 -34.78 -18.43 9.57
N LYS A 242 -33.79 -19.33 9.49
CA LYS A 242 -33.33 -20.05 8.28
C LYS A 242 -34.46 -20.49 7.34
N GLU A 243 -35.49 -21.10 7.92
CA GLU A 243 -36.71 -21.61 7.25
C GLU A 243 -37.55 -20.56 6.51
N GLN A 244 -37.26 -19.26 6.71
CA GLN A 244 -38.00 -18.12 6.18
C GLN A 244 -37.15 -17.25 5.24
N CYS A 245 -35.88 -17.60 5.03
CA CYS A 245 -34.90 -16.86 4.23
C CYS A 245 -33.90 -17.84 3.57
N ARG A 246 -34.38 -18.99 3.09
CA ARG A 246 -33.54 -20.15 2.78
C ARG A 246 -32.56 -19.88 1.64
N SER A 247 -33.05 -19.30 0.54
CA SER A 247 -32.23 -18.95 -0.64
C SER A 247 -31.20 -17.85 -0.38
N LEU A 248 -31.19 -17.25 0.82
CA LEU A 248 -30.20 -16.27 1.26
C LEU A 248 -29.08 -16.92 2.12
N LEU A 249 -29.17 -18.22 2.39
CA LEU A 249 -28.34 -18.96 3.36
C LEU A 249 -27.86 -20.35 2.88
N ASP A 250 -28.36 -20.83 1.74
CA ASP A 250 -27.85 -22.04 1.06
C ASP A 250 -26.49 -21.73 0.38
N ASP A 251 -25.38 -21.72 1.13
CA ASP A 251 -24.01 -21.74 0.59
C ASP A 251 -23.57 -23.18 0.27
N ASP A 252 -22.96 -23.41 -0.91
CA ASP A 252 -22.49 -24.72 -1.47
C ASP A 252 -21.46 -25.52 -0.62
N ASP A 253 -21.04 -25.02 0.54
CA ASP A 253 -20.15 -25.75 1.45
C ASP A 253 -20.89 -26.91 2.16
N ASP A 254 -20.56 -28.14 1.76
CA ASP A 254 -21.01 -29.44 2.30
C ASP A 254 -20.81 -29.64 3.82
N ASN A 255 -20.10 -28.74 4.52
CA ASN A 255 -19.75 -28.90 5.93
C ASN A 255 -20.58 -27.99 6.87
N PRO A 256 -21.51 -28.55 7.68
CA PRO A 256 -22.31 -27.80 8.65
C PRO A 256 -21.58 -27.53 9.98
N GLU A 257 -20.32 -27.93 10.15
CA GLU A 257 -19.53 -27.71 11.37
C GLU A 257 -18.68 -26.43 11.35
N THR A 258 -18.63 -25.69 10.23
CA THR A 258 -17.84 -24.46 10.09
C THR A 258 -18.68 -23.20 10.20
N THR A 259 -18.14 -22.14 10.83
CA THR A 259 -18.71 -20.79 10.76
C THR A 259 -18.87 -20.33 9.30
N LYS A 260 -20.04 -19.77 8.96
CA LYS A 260 -20.34 -19.19 7.63
C LYS A 260 -20.43 -17.66 7.70
N TRP A 261 -19.87 -16.95 6.72
CA TRP A 261 -19.95 -15.48 6.65
C TRP A 261 -21.20 -15.10 5.85
N HIS A 262 -22.17 -14.40 6.46
CA HIS A 262 -23.52 -14.21 5.90
C HIS A 262 -23.59 -13.09 4.83
N LYS A 263 -22.71 -13.17 3.82
CA LYS A 263 -22.45 -12.16 2.79
C LYS A 263 -23.72 -11.68 2.09
N VAL A 264 -24.65 -12.58 1.77
CA VAL A 264 -25.91 -12.24 1.07
C VAL A 264 -26.83 -11.36 1.92
N LEU A 265 -26.98 -11.65 3.22
CA LEU A 265 -27.79 -10.83 4.13
C LEU A 265 -27.20 -9.43 4.32
N TRP A 266 -25.88 -9.33 4.49
CA TRP A 266 -25.18 -8.04 4.56
C TRP A 266 -25.24 -7.26 3.24
N MET A 267 -25.22 -7.94 2.09
CA MET A 267 -25.41 -7.32 0.78
C MET A 267 -26.83 -6.76 0.60
N ILE A 268 -27.86 -7.51 1.02
CA ILE A 268 -29.26 -7.06 1.00
C ILE A 268 -29.45 -5.85 1.94
N HIS A 269 -28.88 -5.88 3.15
CA HIS A 269 -28.85 -4.75 4.09
C HIS A 269 -28.19 -3.49 3.50
N ASP A 270 -27.11 -3.66 2.75
CA ASP A 270 -26.44 -2.58 2.02
C ASP A 270 -27.22 -2.05 0.82
N LEU A 271 -28.15 -2.84 0.26
CA LEU A 271 -29.05 -2.43 -0.83
C LEU A 271 -30.30 -1.73 -0.27
N ASP A 272 -30.91 -2.27 0.79
CA ASP A 272 -31.94 -1.62 1.61
C ASP A 272 -31.50 -0.19 2.02
N ARG A 273 -30.31 -0.05 2.63
CA ARG A 273 -29.77 1.26 2.99
C ARG A 273 -29.66 2.23 1.80
N LYS A 274 -29.31 1.74 0.60
CA LYS A 274 -29.23 2.57 -0.62
C LYS A 274 -30.63 2.95 -1.12
N TRP A 275 -31.58 2.02 -1.08
CA TRP A 275 -32.98 2.26 -1.45
C TRP A 275 -33.65 3.28 -0.53
N LEU A 276 -33.49 3.16 0.78
CA LEU A 276 -34.03 4.12 1.73
C LEU A 276 -33.38 5.51 1.56
N LEU A 277 -32.06 5.61 1.37
CA LEU A 277 -31.42 6.90 1.08
C LEU A 277 -31.91 7.50 -0.26
N LEU A 278 -32.11 6.68 -1.29
CA LEU A 278 -32.70 7.10 -2.57
C LEU A 278 -34.14 7.61 -2.40
N ARG A 279 -34.97 6.91 -1.62
CA ARG A 279 -36.36 7.31 -1.29
C ARG A 279 -36.38 8.60 -0.47
N LYS A 280 -35.51 8.77 0.52
CA LYS A 280 -35.32 9.99 1.33
C LYS A 280 -34.88 11.19 0.48
N ARG A 281 -34.02 10.97 -0.52
CA ARG A 281 -33.61 11.97 -1.54
C ARG A 281 -34.77 12.33 -2.48
N LYS A 282 -35.52 11.34 -3.00
CA LYS A 282 -36.71 11.55 -3.85
C LYS A 282 -37.80 12.36 -3.13
N THR A 283 -38.20 11.99 -1.91
CA THR A 283 -39.25 12.70 -1.16
C THR A 283 -38.84 14.13 -0.84
N SER A 284 -37.57 14.34 -0.45
CA SER A 284 -36.99 15.67 -0.22
C SER A 284 -37.04 16.55 -1.48
N LEU A 285 -36.65 16.01 -2.64
CA LEU A 285 -36.71 16.73 -3.92
C LEU A 285 -38.14 16.98 -4.38
N LEU A 286 -39.05 16.02 -4.25
CA LEU A 286 -40.47 16.20 -4.57
C LEU A 286 -41.10 17.30 -3.69
N GLY A 287 -40.72 17.38 -2.41
CA GLY A 287 -41.12 18.44 -1.49
C GLY A 287 -40.51 19.81 -1.84
N TYR A 288 -39.27 19.85 -2.33
CA TYR A 288 -38.63 21.07 -2.84
C TYR A 288 -39.31 21.56 -4.14
N PHE A 289 -39.52 20.66 -5.09
CA PHE A 289 -40.22 20.90 -6.34
C PHE A 289 -41.62 21.49 -6.05
N LYS A 290 -42.44 20.81 -5.25
CA LYS A 290 -43.81 21.25 -4.89
C LYS A 290 -43.88 22.64 -4.22
N LYS A 291 -42.81 23.08 -3.55
CA LYS A 291 -42.72 24.46 -3.00
C LYS A 291 -42.51 25.49 -4.11
N GLN A 292 -41.64 25.21 -5.08
CA GLN A 292 -41.34 26.12 -6.20
C GLN A 292 -42.52 26.29 -7.18
N THR A 293 -43.42 25.30 -7.30
CA THR A 293 -44.62 25.37 -8.16
C THR A 293 -45.53 26.55 -7.84
N SER A 294 -45.51 27.03 -6.59
CA SER A 294 -46.36 28.12 -6.11
C SER A 294 -46.08 29.49 -6.75
N LEU A 295 -45.01 29.63 -7.57
CA LEU A 295 -44.48 30.93 -7.99
C LEU A 295 -44.60 31.29 -9.49
N LEU A 296 -44.68 30.34 -10.45
CA LEU A 296 -44.53 30.68 -11.89
C LEU A 296 -45.36 29.85 -12.90
N HIS A 297 -45.58 30.45 -14.08
CA HIS A 297 -46.40 29.95 -15.21
C HIS A 297 -45.79 28.77 -16.02
N HIS A 298 -45.15 27.79 -15.39
CA HIS A 298 -44.42 26.70 -16.10
C HIS A 298 -44.81 25.28 -15.66
N GLN A 299 -46.12 24.98 -15.68
CA GLN A 299 -46.67 23.68 -15.25
C GLN A 299 -46.10 22.48 -16.04
N ASN A 300 -45.97 22.56 -17.37
CA ASN A 300 -45.53 21.41 -18.17
C ASN A 300 -44.10 20.92 -17.83
N VAL A 301 -43.18 21.86 -17.55
CA VAL A 301 -41.80 21.53 -17.13
C VAL A 301 -41.80 20.90 -15.73
N PHE A 302 -42.71 21.35 -14.88
CA PHE A 302 -42.90 20.84 -13.53
C PHE A 302 -43.44 19.40 -13.51
N GLU A 303 -44.49 19.13 -14.29
CA GLU A 303 -45.08 17.79 -14.44
C GLU A 303 -44.10 16.79 -15.06
N SER A 304 -43.34 17.22 -16.07
CA SER A 304 -42.25 16.41 -16.66
C SER A 304 -41.17 16.08 -15.62
N ALA A 305 -40.70 17.06 -14.85
CA ALA A 305 -39.70 16.85 -13.80
C ALA A 305 -40.18 15.93 -12.67
N ILE A 306 -41.46 15.98 -12.28
CA ILE A 306 -42.05 15.01 -11.34
C ILE A 306 -42.04 13.61 -11.96
N LYS A 307 -42.56 13.44 -13.18
CA LYS A 307 -42.62 12.12 -13.84
C LYS A 307 -41.23 11.48 -13.96
N SER A 308 -40.21 12.26 -14.30
CA SER A 308 -38.82 11.77 -14.35
C SER A 308 -38.24 11.46 -12.95
N LEU A 309 -38.59 12.22 -11.91
CA LEU A 309 -38.15 11.94 -10.53
C LEU A 309 -38.79 10.66 -9.97
N GLU A 310 -40.06 10.43 -10.29
CA GLU A 310 -40.78 9.20 -9.92
C GLU A 310 -40.15 7.99 -10.61
N ALA A 311 -39.91 8.07 -11.92
CA ALA A 311 -39.35 6.99 -12.75
C ALA A 311 -37.83 6.76 -12.62
N ALA A 312 -37.08 7.59 -11.88
CA ALA A 312 -35.64 7.42 -11.68
C ALA A 312 -35.35 6.21 -10.75
N GLU A 313 -34.58 5.23 -11.21
CA GLU A 313 -34.29 4.00 -10.46
C GLU A 313 -32.97 4.08 -9.67
N THR A 314 -32.15 5.08 -9.94
CA THR A 314 -30.82 5.27 -9.31
C THR A 314 -30.59 6.71 -8.85
N GLU A 315 -29.68 6.88 -7.89
CA GLU A 315 -29.27 8.20 -7.37
C GLU A 315 -28.75 9.14 -8.49
N ARG A 316 -28.05 8.59 -9.48
CA ARG A 316 -27.54 9.35 -10.64
C ARG A 316 -28.65 9.94 -11.50
N GLU A 317 -29.73 9.20 -11.69
CA GLU A 317 -30.91 9.67 -12.43
C GLU A 317 -31.70 10.71 -11.64
N VAL A 318 -31.76 10.57 -10.31
CA VAL A 318 -32.34 11.58 -9.41
C VAL A 318 -31.53 12.89 -9.46
N ASP A 319 -30.20 12.81 -9.45
CA ASP A 319 -29.31 13.98 -9.59
C ASP A 319 -29.33 14.57 -11.02
N ASP A 320 -29.60 13.77 -12.06
CA ASP A 320 -29.85 14.27 -13.41
C ASP A 320 -31.15 15.09 -13.47
N VAL A 321 -32.22 14.63 -12.81
CA VAL A 321 -33.49 15.36 -12.71
C VAL A 321 -33.35 16.64 -11.87
N ASP A 322 -32.64 16.59 -10.72
CA ASP A 322 -32.32 17.78 -9.92
C ASP A 322 -31.45 18.77 -10.72
N SER A 323 -30.53 18.28 -11.55
CA SER A 323 -29.73 19.11 -12.47
C SER A 323 -30.59 19.81 -13.52
N LYS A 324 -31.49 19.09 -14.21
CA LYS A 324 -32.44 19.67 -15.18
C LYS A 324 -33.37 20.69 -14.52
N PHE A 325 -33.90 20.37 -13.33
CA PHE A 325 -34.76 21.27 -12.58
C PHE A 325 -34.01 22.54 -12.13
N SER A 326 -32.83 22.39 -11.55
CA SER A 326 -31.97 23.51 -11.09
C SER A 326 -31.46 24.39 -12.23
N LEU A 327 -31.33 23.87 -13.46
CA LEU A 327 -31.02 24.66 -14.65
C LEU A 327 -32.19 25.57 -15.04
N CYS A 328 -33.43 25.04 -15.01
CA CYS A 328 -34.65 25.78 -15.29
C CYS A 328 -35.05 26.77 -14.18
N PHE A 329 -34.80 26.40 -12.92
CA PHE A 329 -35.20 27.13 -11.71
C PHE A 329 -33.97 27.40 -10.81
N PRO A 330 -33.06 28.30 -11.21
CA PRO A 330 -31.90 28.66 -10.40
C PRO A 330 -32.34 29.29 -9.07
N VAL A 331 -31.79 28.78 -7.97
CA VAL A 331 -32.21 29.07 -6.59
C VAL A 331 -32.10 30.57 -6.26
N GLY A 332 -33.25 31.21 -6.00
CA GLY A 332 -33.33 32.48 -5.29
C GLY A 332 -32.96 32.30 -3.80
N GLU A 333 -32.37 33.32 -3.18
CA GLU A 333 -31.61 33.22 -1.92
C GLU A 333 -32.28 32.37 -0.81
N GLY A 334 -31.78 31.15 -0.59
CA GLY A 334 -32.30 30.22 0.41
C GLY A 334 -31.23 29.28 0.98
N GLN A 335 -30.90 29.47 2.25
CA GLN A 335 -30.06 28.67 3.18
C GLN A 335 -28.72 28.07 2.70
N TYR A 336 -28.64 27.34 1.58
CA TYR A 336 -27.39 26.76 1.06
C TYR A 336 -26.69 27.70 0.06
N LYS A 337 -25.83 28.58 0.59
CA LYS A 337 -25.02 29.53 -0.21
C LYS A 337 -23.92 28.82 -1.03
N ARG A 338 -24.27 28.21 -2.17
CA ARG A 338 -23.31 28.02 -3.27
C ARG A 338 -22.83 29.41 -3.75
N PRO A 339 -21.54 29.63 -4.05
CA PRO A 339 -21.05 30.94 -4.46
C PRO A 339 -21.66 31.37 -5.80
N ASN A 340 -22.22 32.59 -5.84
CA ASN A 340 -22.95 33.15 -6.98
C ASN A 340 -22.03 33.47 -8.19
N ARG A 341 -21.54 32.44 -8.87
CA ARG A 341 -21.00 32.55 -10.23
C ARG A 341 -22.18 32.55 -11.21
N THR A 342 -22.46 33.70 -11.82
CA THR A 342 -23.40 33.79 -12.95
C THR A 342 -22.87 32.96 -14.12
N SER A 343 -23.46 31.79 -14.36
CA SER A 343 -23.10 30.92 -15.48
C SER A 343 -23.41 31.61 -16.82
N GLN A 344 -22.67 31.26 -17.87
CA GLN A 344 -22.94 31.77 -19.22
C GLN A 344 -24.37 31.44 -19.67
N TYR A 345 -24.90 30.26 -19.33
CA TYR A 345 -26.31 29.92 -19.46
C TYR A 345 -27.25 30.95 -18.80
N SER A 346 -27.00 31.34 -17.54
CA SER A 346 -27.83 32.34 -16.84
C SER A 346 -27.76 33.73 -17.49
N VAL A 347 -26.66 34.09 -18.15
CA VAL A 347 -26.52 35.33 -18.93
C VAL A 347 -27.32 35.24 -20.24
N CYS A 348 -27.31 34.08 -20.93
CA CYS A 348 -28.10 33.84 -22.13
C CYS A 348 -29.61 33.94 -21.83
N VAL A 349 -30.07 33.29 -20.75
CA VAL A 349 -31.47 33.36 -20.29
C VAL A 349 -31.88 34.81 -19.96
N LYS A 350 -31.07 35.53 -19.17
CA LYS A 350 -31.33 36.95 -18.82
C LYS A 350 -31.30 37.90 -20.03
N SER A 351 -30.67 37.48 -21.13
CA SER A 351 -30.59 38.25 -22.38
C SER A 351 -31.67 37.85 -23.41
N GLY A 352 -32.65 37.03 -23.03
CA GLY A 352 -33.77 36.63 -23.89
C GLY A 352 -33.47 35.56 -24.93
N LEU A 353 -32.26 34.95 -24.93
CA LEU A 353 -31.82 34.06 -26.02
C LEU A 353 -32.62 32.75 -26.15
N ARG A 354 -33.54 32.45 -25.23
CA ARG A 354 -34.45 31.29 -25.32
C ARG A 354 -35.32 31.32 -26.59
N GLU A 355 -35.69 32.51 -27.07
CA GLU A 355 -36.46 32.65 -28.33
C GLU A 355 -35.59 32.25 -29.54
N VAL A 356 -34.30 32.61 -29.55
CA VAL A 356 -33.34 32.13 -30.57
C VAL A 356 -33.15 30.62 -30.47
N VAL A 357 -33.06 30.07 -29.24
CA VAL A 357 -32.93 28.61 -29.03
C VAL A 357 -34.14 27.85 -29.60
N SER A 358 -35.36 28.36 -29.42
CA SER A 358 -36.56 27.74 -30.00
C SER A 358 -36.59 27.71 -31.54
N LYS A 359 -35.79 28.54 -32.22
CA LYS A 359 -35.61 28.49 -33.68
C LYS A 359 -34.56 27.47 -34.14
N PHE A 360 -33.71 26.93 -33.26
CA PHE A 360 -32.77 25.87 -33.66
C PHE A 360 -33.51 24.56 -33.98
N GLY A 361 -34.52 24.15 -33.21
CA GLY A 361 -35.25 22.91 -33.48
C GLY A 361 -35.99 22.37 -32.27
N TYR A 362 -36.09 21.04 -32.17
CA TYR A 362 -36.76 20.38 -31.05
C TYR A 362 -36.11 20.71 -29.70
N SER A 363 -36.93 20.78 -28.65
CA SER A 363 -36.49 20.86 -27.27
C SER A 363 -35.74 19.59 -26.85
N ALA A 364 -34.78 19.73 -25.92
CA ALA A 364 -33.97 18.62 -25.42
C ALA A 364 -34.80 17.39 -24.99
N GLU A 365 -35.95 17.60 -24.34
CA GLU A 365 -36.84 16.51 -23.92
C GLU A 365 -37.44 15.73 -25.10
N LYS A 366 -37.77 16.39 -26.22
CA LYS A 366 -38.24 15.70 -27.44
C LYS A 366 -37.12 14.90 -28.10
N LEU A 367 -35.90 15.45 -28.13
CA LEU A 367 -34.72 14.72 -28.60
C LEU A 367 -34.42 13.50 -27.70
N GLY A 368 -34.56 13.65 -26.38
CA GLY A 368 -34.44 12.57 -25.40
C GLY A 368 -35.41 11.41 -25.65
N ARG A 369 -36.69 11.71 -25.83
CA ARG A 369 -37.72 10.69 -26.15
C ARG A 369 -37.56 10.03 -27.52
N ALA A 370 -36.99 10.75 -28.49
CA ALA A 370 -36.65 10.17 -29.79
C ALA A 370 -35.48 9.18 -29.65
N LEU A 371 -34.42 9.56 -28.93
CA LEU A 371 -33.25 8.71 -28.66
C LEU A 371 -33.58 7.50 -27.77
N SER A 372 -34.51 7.62 -26.82
CA SER A 372 -35.01 6.50 -26.02
C SER A 372 -36.08 5.65 -26.72
N LEU A 373 -36.49 6.01 -27.95
CA LEU A 373 -37.55 5.39 -28.74
C LEU A 373 -38.96 5.43 -28.07
N GLU A 374 -39.16 6.30 -27.08
CA GLU A 374 -40.46 6.58 -26.45
C GLU A 374 -41.44 7.32 -27.39
N GLU A 375 -40.92 8.20 -28.26
CA GLU A 375 -41.72 9.06 -29.13
C GLU A 375 -41.11 9.14 -30.54
N ILE A 376 -41.78 8.52 -31.52
CA ILE A 376 -41.39 8.66 -32.94
C ILE A 376 -41.76 10.08 -33.40
N LEU A 377 -40.77 10.81 -33.92
CA LEU A 377 -40.97 12.16 -34.49
C LEU A 377 -41.66 12.04 -35.85
N VAL A 378 -42.99 12.20 -35.87
CA VAL A 378 -43.82 12.10 -37.09
C VAL A 378 -43.99 13.44 -37.84
N ASP A 379 -43.90 14.58 -37.14
CA ASP A 379 -43.89 15.91 -37.77
C ASP A 379 -42.53 16.23 -38.39
N GLU A 380 -42.50 16.74 -39.62
CA GLU A 380 -41.29 17.34 -40.19
C GLU A 380 -40.97 18.69 -39.51
N MET A 381 -39.72 18.90 -39.12
CA MET A 381 -39.29 20.11 -38.42
C MET A 381 -39.34 21.35 -39.34
N GLU A 382 -40.28 22.27 -39.09
CA GLU A 382 -40.36 23.54 -39.84
C GLU A 382 -39.12 24.42 -39.61
N ASP A 383 -38.24 24.50 -40.61
CA ASP A 383 -37.12 25.45 -40.59
C ASP A 383 -37.57 26.91 -40.67
N ALA A 384 -36.93 27.78 -39.89
CA ALA A 384 -37.20 29.21 -39.90
C ALA A 384 -36.94 29.83 -41.29
N LYS A 385 -37.84 30.71 -41.71
CA LYS A 385 -37.83 31.39 -43.04
C LYS A 385 -36.83 32.55 -43.12
N GLU A 386 -36.02 32.71 -42.08
CA GLU A 386 -34.98 33.73 -41.88
C GLU A 386 -33.64 33.00 -41.69
N THR A 387 -32.52 33.62 -42.03
CA THR A 387 -31.20 33.06 -41.69
C THR A 387 -30.92 33.12 -40.17
N PRO A 388 -30.01 32.28 -39.65
CA PRO A 388 -29.57 32.37 -38.26
C PRO A 388 -29.03 33.77 -37.90
N GLU A 389 -28.34 34.44 -38.82
CA GLU A 389 -27.73 35.75 -38.60
C GLU A 389 -28.79 36.87 -38.53
N GLU A 390 -29.79 36.85 -39.41
CA GLU A 390 -30.94 37.77 -39.36
C GLU A 390 -31.74 37.60 -38.07
N THR A 391 -31.98 36.36 -37.63
CA THR A 391 -32.60 36.07 -36.33
C THR A 391 -31.74 36.58 -35.16
N ALA A 392 -30.42 36.48 -35.23
CA ALA A 392 -29.53 36.87 -34.14
C ALA A 392 -29.39 38.40 -34.00
N LEU A 393 -29.54 39.16 -35.10
CA LEU A 393 -29.45 40.63 -35.08
C LEU A 393 -30.46 41.30 -34.15
N SER A 394 -31.66 40.72 -33.95
CA SER A 394 -32.66 41.29 -33.04
C SER A 394 -32.37 41.10 -31.55
N TYR A 395 -31.35 40.32 -31.17
CA TYR A 395 -30.97 40.06 -29.76
C TYR A 395 -29.56 40.55 -29.41
N VAL A 396 -28.93 41.35 -30.27
CA VAL A 396 -27.65 42.03 -30.00
C VAL A 396 -27.84 43.01 -28.83
N CYS A 397 -26.99 42.91 -27.81
CA CYS A 397 -27.14 43.67 -26.57
C CYS A 397 -25.77 43.95 -25.92
N ALA A 398 -25.76 44.65 -24.78
CA ALA A 398 -24.51 45.00 -24.07
C ALA A 398 -23.67 43.78 -23.61
N MET A 399 -24.26 42.58 -23.54
CA MET A 399 -23.57 41.32 -23.23
C MET A 399 -23.12 40.54 -24.48
N PHE A 400 -23.71 40.82 -25.65
CA PHE A 400 -23.48 40.12 -26.92
C PHE A 400 -23.39 41.14 -28.06
N GLY A 401 -22.18 41.63 -28.33
CA GLY A 401 -21.94 42.81 -29.19
C GLY A 401 -22.12 42.61 -30.69
N ASP A 402 -22.21 41.38 -31.18
CA ASP A 402 -22.48 41.04 -32.57
C ASP A 402 -23.39 39.81 -32.72
N SER A 403 -23.93 39.58 -33.92
CA SER A 403 -24.82 38.44 -34.21
C SER A 403 -24.13 37.09 -34.02
N GLN A 404 -22.81 37.01 -34.19
CA GLN A 404 -22.04 35.78 -34.00
C GLN A 404 -21.80 35.45 -32.53
N ALA A 405 -21.63 36.44 -31.64
CA ALA A 405 -21.66 36.24 -30.19
C ALA A 405 -23.06 35.84 -29.70
N VAL A 406 -24.13 36.43 -30.24
CA VAL A 406 -25.52 36.02 -29.97
C VAL A 406 -25.72 34.54 -30.36
N LEU A 407 -25.33 34.15 -31.59
CA LEU A 407 -25.40 32.76 -32.04
C LEU A 407 -24.55 31.84 -31.15
N LYS A 408 -23.31 32.21 -30.81
CA LYS A 408 -22.46 31.41 -29.92
C LYS A 408 -23.06 31.24 -28.52
N GLY A 409 -23.68 32.29 -27.96
CA GLY A 409 -24.40 32.25 -26.70
C GLY A 409 -25.62 31.32 -26.76
N ALA A 410 -26.42 31.42 -27.82
CA ALA A 410 -27.59 30.58 -28.02
C ALA A 410 -27.20 29.11 -28.31
N ARG A 411 -26.14 28.83 -29.09
CA ARG A 411 -25.63 27.47 -29.31
C ARG A 411 -25.18 26.82 -28.00
N HIS A 412 -24.40 27.54 -27.19
CA HIS A 412 -23.99 27.07 -25.86
C HIS A 412 -25.20 26.84 -24.94
N MET A 413 -26.21 27.71 -24.99
CA MET A 413 -27.45 27.54 -24.23
C MET A 413 -28.19 26.24 -24.61
N ALA A 414 -28.31 25.95 -25.91
CA ALA A 414 -28.92 24.73 -26.42
C ALA A 414 -28.07 23.47 -26.08
N ALA A 415 -26.74 23.54 -26.20
CA ALA A 415 -25.84 22.45 -25.87
C ALA A 415 -25.91 22.08 -24.37
N VAL A 416 -26.00 23.09 -23.49
CA VAL A 416 -26.21 22.87 -22.06
C VAL A 416 -27.58 22.22 -21.80
N GLU A 417 -28.67 22.73 -22.39
CA GLU A 417 -30.02 22.14 -22.22
C GLU A 417 -30.09 20.68 -22.71
N ILE A 418 -29.42 20.34 -23.80
CA ILE A 418 -29.27 18.95 -24.30
C ILE A 418 -28.45 18.10 -23.32
N SER A 419 -27.31 18.61 -22.84
CA SER A 419 -26.42 17.88 -21.93
C SER A 419 -27.00 17.62 -20.53
N CYS A 420 -28.00 18.42 -20.13
CA CYS A 420 -28.66 18.31 -18.84
C CYS A 420 -29.93 17.45 -18.87
N ASP A 421 -30.40 16.95 -20.01
CA ASP A 421 -31.63 16.15 -20.05
C ASP A 421 -31.39 14.69 -19.57
N PRO A 422 -32.18 14.18 -18.61
CA PRO A 422 -32.00 12.82 -18.06
C PRO A 422 -32.13 11.69 -19.09
N LEU A 423 -33.00 11.81 -20.10
CA LEU A 423 -33.17 10.75 -21.10
C LEU A 423 -31.96 10.69 -22.04
N ILE A 424 -31.49 11.86 -22.48
CA ILE A 424 -30.26 11.99 -23.29
C ILE A 424 -29.06 11.47 -22.52
N LYS A 425 -28.92 11.84 -21.23
CA LYS A 425 -27.87 11.30 -20.37
C LYS A 425 -27.97 9.78 -20.19
N LYS A 426 -29.15 9.22 -19.90
CA LYS A 426 -29.34 7.77 -19.73
C LYS A 426 -28.92 7.00 -20.98
N TYR A 427 -29.32 7.47 -22.16
CA TYR A 427 -28.92 6.89 -23.46
C TYR A 427 -27.40 6.93 -23.69
N VAL A 428 -26.76 8.10 -23.49
CA VAL A 428 -25.31 8.26 -23.66
C VAL A 428 -24.54 7.44 -22.62
N ARG A 429 -25.04 7.38 -21.37
CA ARG A 429 -24.47 6.63 -20.24
C ARG A 429 -24.41 5.14 -20.54
N THR A 430 -25.48 4.53 -21.04
CA THR A 430 -25.48 3.11 -21.44
C THR A 430 -24.39 2.84 -22.48
N ILE A 431 -24.38 3.61 -23.58
CA ILE A 431 -23.38 3.45 -24.65
C ILE A 431 -21.95 3.64 -24.12
N TYR A 432 -21.71 4.63 -23.24
CA TYR A 432 -20.39 4.89 -22.69
C TYR A 432 -19.93 3.81 -21.70
N MET A 433 -20.79 3.39 -20.76
CA MET A 433 -20.42 2.40 -19.75
C MET A 433 -20.14 1.01 -20.35
N GLU A 434 -20.85 0.63 -21.40
CA GLU A 434 -20.62 -0.62 -22.14
C GLU A 434 -19.33 -0.59 -22.98
N ASN A 435 -19.03 0.53 -23.64
CA ASN A 435 -18.07 0.58 -24.76
C ASN A 435 -16.81 1.40 -24.48
N ALA A 436 -16.74 2.17 -23.39
CA ALA A 436 -15.55 2.98 -23.09
C ALA A 436 -14.36 2.10 -22.65
N VAL A 437 -13.17 2.59 -22.98
CA VAL A 437 -11.90 1.91 -22.74
C VAL A 437 -10.91 2.81 -22.02
N VAL A 438 -10.08 2.22 -21.16
CA VAL A 438 -9.06 2.88 -20.35
C VAL A 438 -7.68 2.55 -20.91
N SER A 439 -6.82 3.55 -21.00
CA SER A 439 -5.39 3.39 -21.31
C SER A 439 -4.53 4.17 -20.33
N THR A 440 -3.32 3.69 -20.04
CA THR A 440 -2.37 4.36 -19.15
C THR A 440 -1.09 4.72 -19.90
N ARG A 441 -0.43 5.81 -19.48
CA ARG A 441 0.86 6.26 -20.02
C ARG A 441 1.73 6.78 -18.88
N PRO A 442 3.00 6.35 -18.74
CA PRO A 442 3.87 6.87 -17.70
C PRO A 442 4.27 8.33 -18.00
N THR A 443 4.39 9.14 -16.95
CA THR A 443 4.97 10.49 -17.04
C THR A 443 6.50 10.41 -17.18
N GLN A 444 7.19 11.55 -17.31
CA GLN A 444 8.66 11.53 -17.45
C GLN A 444 9.33 10.95 -16.20
N ASP A 445 8.86 11.35 -15.00
CA ASP A 445 9.36 10.86 -13.72
C ASP A 445 8.88 9.43 -13.45
N GLY A 446 7.60 9.15 -13.72
CA GLY A 446 7.02 7.82 -13.59
C GLY A 446 7.69 6.78 -14.49
N ASN A 447 8.16 7.15 -15.68
CA ASN A 447 8.90 6.22 -16.53
C ASN A 447 10.27 5.84 -15.96
N VAL A 448 10.87 6.67 -15.10
CA VAL A 448 12.13 6.38 -14.39
C VAL A 448 11.86 5.59 -13.10
N VAL A 449 10.91 6.02 -12.28
CA VAL A 449 10.58 5.36 -11.01
C VAL A 449 9.99 3.97 -11.23
N MET A 450 9.07 3.83 -12.20
CA MET A 450 8.46 2.56 -12.60
C MET A 450 9.28 1.81 -13.66
N ASP A 451 10.57 2.09 -13.85
CA ASP A 451 11.45 1.26 -14.68
C ASP A 451 11.92 0.01 -13.92
N ASN A 452 11.96 0.07 -12.58
CA ASN A 452 12.12 -1.11 -11.75
C ASN A 452 10.84 -1.98 -11.80
N SER A 453 10.99 -3.22 -12.26
CA SER A 453 9.87 -4.17 -12.35
C SER A 453 9.26 -4.53 -10.98
N TYR A 454 10.00 -4.32 -9.89
CA TYR A 454 9.53 -4.53 -8.50
C TYR A 454 8.87 -3.28 -7.87
N HIS A 455 8.69 -2.19 -8.63
CA HIS A 455 7.94 -1.03 -8.15
C HIS A 455 6.44 -1.34 -8.05
N ARG A 456 5.74 -0.86 -7.01
CA ARG A 456 4.30 -1.14 -6.74
C ARG A 456 3.38 -0.91 -7.96
N PHE A 457 3.71 0.06 -8.81
CA PHE A 457 2.92 0.43 -9.98
C PHE A 457 3.48 -0.08 -11.33
N SER A 458 4.55 -0.90 -11.32
CA SER A 458 5.17 -1.42 -12.56
C SER A 458 4.14 -2.17 -13.43
N GLY A 459 3.30 -2.99 -12.80
CA GLY A 459 2.27 -3.79 -13.44
C GLY A 459 1.16 -2.99 -14.13
N VAL A 460 0.98 -1.69 -13.83
CA VAL A 460 -0.06 -0.85 -14.44
C VAL A 460 0.48 0.22 -15.40
N LYS A 461 1.79 0.20 -15.68
CA LYS A 461 2.53 1.22 -16.45
C LYS A 461 2.05 1.39 -17.91
N TRP A 462 1.58 0.31 -18.54
CA TRP A 462 1.38 0.24 -19.99
C TRP A 462 0.05 -0.42 -20.41
N LEU A 463 -1.06 -0.06 -19.77
CA LEU A 463 -2.38 -0.57 -20.10
C LEU A 463 -2.92 0.10 -21.38
N ARG A 464 -3.49 -0.69 -22.29
CA ARG A 464 -4.03 -0.24 -23.57
C ARG A 464 -5.48 -0.67 -23.75
N GLU A 465 -6.34 0.32 -23.94
CA GLU A 465 -7.70 0.16 -24.48
C GLU A 465 -8.54 -0.93 -23.77
N LYS A 466 -8.34 -1.11 -22.44
CA LYS A 466 -9.05 -2.09 -21.62
C LYS A 466 -10.50 -1.63 -21.34
N PRO A 467 -11.53 -2.43 -21.68
CA PRO A 467 -12.93 -2.10 -21.41
C PRO A 467 -13.26 -1.94 -19.92
N LEU A 468 -14.22 -1.07 -19.58
CA LEU A 468 -14.63 -0.83 -18.19
C LEU A 468 -15.11 -2.10 -17.46
N ASN A 469 -15.83 -2.99 -18.15
CA ASN A 469 -16.33 -4.24 -17.57
C ASN A 469 -15.22 -5.28 -17.30
N LYS A 470 -14.07 -5.18 -17.98
CA LYS A 470 -12.92 -6.11 -17.82
C LYS A 470 -12.00 -5.76 -16.64
N PHE A 471 -12.30 -4.72 -15.87
CA PHE A 471 -11.66 -4.46 -14.57
C PHE A 471 -12.21 -5.42 -13.51
N GLU A 472 -11.82 -6.69 -13.66
CA GLU A 472 -12.18 -7.82 -12.80
C GLU A 472 -11.16 -8.02 -11.66
N GLY A 473 -9.90 -7.59 -11.84
CA GLY A 473 -8.85 -7.69 -10.82
C GLY A 473 -8.94 -6.61 -9.74
N VAL A 474 -9.18 -7.04 -8.50
CA VAL A 474 -9.46 -6.24 -7.28
C VAL A 474 -8.70 -4.91 -7.18
N THR A 475 -7.38 -4.93 -7.40
CA THR A 475 -6.49 -3.81 -7.09
C THR A 475 -6.04 -2.99 -8.31
N GLN A 476 -6.31 -3.44 -9.54
CA GLN A 476 -5.75 -2.86 -10.77
C GLN A 476 -6.10 -1.37 -10.91
N TRP A 477 -7.38 -1.01 -10.75
CA TRP A 477 -7.83 0.38 -10.85
C TRP A 477 -7.29 1.27 -9.72
N LEU A 478 -7.25 0.77 -8.48
CA LEU A 478 -6.75 1.56 -7.33
C LEU A 478 -5.25 1.85 -7.43
N LEU A 479 -4.47 0.92 -7.99
CA LEU A 479 -3.05 1.15 -8.32
C LEU A 479 -2.88 2.18 -9.44
N ILE A 480 -3.76 2.15 -10.46
CA ILE A 480 -3.79 3.15 -11.55
C ILE A 480 -4.10 4.55 -11.00
N GLN A 481 -5.14 4.67 -10.18
CA GLN A 481 -5.55 5.93 -9.55
C GLN A 481 -4.43 6.48 -8.67
N LYS A 482 -3.84 5.67 -7.79
CA LYS A 482 -2.75 6.12 -6.91
C LYS A 482 -1.52 6.58 -7.70
N ALA A 483 -1.18 5.89 -8.80
CA ALA A 483 -0.08 6.29 -9.68
C ALA A 483 -0.38 7.61 -10.45
N GLU A 484 -1.66 7.93 -10.72
CA GLU A 484 -2.08 9.23 -11.27
C GLU A 484 -2.03 10.35 -10.22
N GLU A 485 -2.45 10.09 -8.98
CA GLU A 485 -2.35 11.00 -7.84
C GLU A 485 -0.88 11.34 -7.49
N GLU A 486 0.00 10.33 -7.50
CA GLU A 486 1.46 10.48 -7.35
C GLU A 486 2.14 11.05 -8.62
N LYS A 487 1.37 11.36 -9.69
CA LYS A 487 1.82 11.94 -10.97
C LYS A 487 2.85 11.09 -11.74
N LEU A 488 2.91 9.80 -11.45
CA LEU A 488 3.75 8.83 -12.16
C LEU A 488 3.06 8.32 -13.44
N LEU A 489 1.73 8.39 -13.49
CA LEU A 489 0.90 7.87 -14.57
C LEU A 489 -0.11 8.93 -15.06
N GLN A 490 -0.46 8.88 -16.34
CA GLN A 490 -1.58 9.60 -16.94
C GLN A 490 -2.63 8.55 -17.36
N VAL A 491 -3.87 8.72 -16.92
CA VAL A 491 -4.99 7.87 -17.31
C VAL A 491 -5.80 8.55 -18.41
N ILE A 492 -6.17 7.78 -19.43
CA ILE A 492 -6.91 8.26 -20.60
C ILE A 492 -8.11 7.36 -20.83
N PHE A 493 -9.32 7.92 -20.67
CA PHE A 493 -10.56 7.28 -21.10
C PHE A 493 -10.83 7.63 -22.57
N LYS A 494 -11.40 6.69 -23.32
CA LYS A 494 -11.90 6.91 -24.68
C LYS A 494 -13.17 6.12 -24.93
N LEU A 495 -14.04 6.67 -25.77
CA LEU A 495 -15.04 5.89 -26.52
C LEU A 495 -14.41 5.49 -27.87
N PRO A 496 -14.49 4.21 -28.31
CA PRO A 496 -14.01 3.80 -29.63
C PRO A 496 -14.69 4.58 -30.77
N GLU A 497 -13.93 4.89 -31.82
CA GLU A 497 -14.40 5.76 -32.92
C GLU A 497 -15.66 5.23 -33.61
N SER A 498 -15.83 3.90 -33.70
CA SER A 498 -17.05 3.26 -34.19
C SER A 498 -18.28 3.62 -33.36
N CYS A 499 -18.18 3.52 -32.03
CA CYS A 499 -19.28 3.83 -31.10
C CYS A 499 -19.53 5.34 -30.99
N MET A 500 -18.48 6.16 -31.10
CA MET A 500 -18.60 7.63 -31.17
C MET A 500 -19.28 8.10 -32.46
N ASN A 501 -18.92 7.52 -33.61
CA ASN A 501 -19.56 7.82 -34.90
C ASN A 501 -21.03 7.34 -34.92
N ARG A 502 -21.35 6.21 -34.28
CA ARG A 502 -22.74 5.79 -34.02
C ARG A 502 -23.49 6.86 -33.22
N LEU A 503 -22.96 7.27 -32.06
CA LEU A 503 -23.59 8.27 -31.19
C LEU A 503 -23.87 9.60 -31.94
N ILE A 504 -22.89 10.11 -32.69
CA ILE A 504 -23.03 11.36 -33.44
C ILE A 504 -24.05 11.23 -34.58
N ARG A 505 -24.11 10.08 -35.26
CA ARG A 505 -25.12 9.78 -36.29
C ARG A 505 -26.53 9.76 -35.69
N ASP A 506 -26.71 9.05 -34.58
CA ASP A 506 -28.03 8.80 -33.99
C ASP A 506 -28.62 10.12 -33.42
N PHE A 507 -27.78 10.99 -32.83
CA PHE A 507 -28.18 12.38 -32.52
C PHE A 507 -28.48 13.23 -33.78
N SER A 508 -27.70 13.05 -34.86
CA SER A 508 -27.90 13.81 -36.11
C SER A 508 -29.20 13.43 -36.83
N GLU A 509 -29.62 12.17 -36.76
CA GLU A 509 -30.85 11.64 -37.38
C GLU A 509 -32.12 12.24 -36.75
N HIS A 510 -32.10 12.52 -35.44
CA HIS A 510 -33.25 13.08 -34.72
C HIS A 510 -33.21 14.60 -34.49
N TYR A 511 -32.06 15.27 -34.71
CA TYR A 511 -31.91 16.70 -34.45
C TYR A 511 -31.66 17.57 -35.70
N LEU A 512 -31.31 17.00 -36.85
CA LEU A 512 -31.15 17.76 -38.10
C LEU A 512 -32.46 17.80 -38.91
N SER A 513 -32.64 18.86 -39.70
CA SER A 513 -33.73 18.94 -40.68
C SER A 513 -33.36 18.19 -41.96
N ASN A 514 -34.30 17.44 -42.51
CA ASN A 514 -34.21 16.86 -43.86
C ASN A 514 -34.43 17.89 -44.98
N GLY A 515 -34.72 19.16 -44.63
CA GLY A 515 -34.96 20.26 -45.55
C GLY A 515 -33.77 20.56 -46.45
N VAL A 516 -34.00 20.54 -47.77
CA VAL A 516 -32.98 20.86 -48.80
C VAL A 516 -32.83 22.36 -49.09
N SER A 517 -33.49 23.23 -48.32
CA SER A 517 -33.47 24.69 -48.56
C SER A 517 -32.17 25.35 -48.07
N LYS A 518 -31.82 26.52 -48.63
CA LYS A 518 -30.64 27.28 -48.17
C LYS A 518 -30.73 27.63 -46.67
N TYR A 519 -31.93 27.96 -46.18
CA TYR A 519 -32.15 28.26 -44.76
C TYR A 519 -31.93 27.01 -43.91
N ALA A 520 -32.52 25.87 -44.30
CA ALA A 520 -32.35 24.58 -43.62
C ALA A 520 -30.88 24.16 -43.55
N GLN A 521 -30.09 24.37 -44.61
CA GLN A 521 -28.66 24.09 -44.62
C GLN A 521 -27.88 24.95 -43.62
N LEU A 522 -28.18 26.26 -43.53
CA LEU A 522 -27.54 27.18 -42.57
C LEU A 522 -27.94 26.88 -41.13
N TRP A 523 -29.21 26.56 -40.86
CA TRP A 523 -29.66 26.11 -39.54
C TRP A 523 -29.06 24.75 -39.17
N ASN A 524 -28.93 23.81 -40.11
CA ASN A 524 -28.24 22.53 -39.91
C ASN A 524 -26.75 22.68 -39.60
N GLU A 525 -26.07 23.70 -40.12
CA GLU A 525 -24.69 24.02 -39.73
C GLU A 525 -24.62 24.43 -38.25
N GLN A 526 -25.55 25.28 -37.78
CA GLN A 526 -25.64 25.64 -36.37
C GLN A 526 -25.99 24.45 -35.48
N ARG A 527 -26.93 23.58 -35.91
CA ARG A 527 -27.32 22.35 -35.19
C ARG A 527 -26.14 21.40 -35.00
N ARG A 528 -25.30 21.17 -36.03
CA ARG A 528 -24.10 20.32 -35.89
C ARG A 528 -23.14 20.86 -34.83
N LEU A 529 -22.89 22.17 -34.82
CA LEU A 529 -22.04 22.82 -33.81
C LEU A 529 -22.63 22.73 -32.38
N ILE A 530 -23.97 22.69 -32.25
CA ILE A 530 -24.64 22.44 -30.96
C ILE A 530 -24.42 20.98 -30.51
N LEU A 531 -24.58 20.01 -31.42
CA LEU A 531 -24.34 18.60 -31.12
C LEU A 531 -22.88 18.32 -30.76
N GLU A 532 -21.93 18.94 -31.46
CA GLU A 532 -20.49 18.81 -31.19
C GLU A 532 -20.12 19.35 -29.80
N ASP A 533 -20.60 20.55 -29.44
CA ASP A 533 -20.40 21.15 -28.11
C ASP A 533 -21.10 20.34 -27.01
N ALA A 534 -22.33 19.85 -27.25
CA ALA A 534 -23.07 19.00 -26.31
C ALA A 534 -22.35 17.67 -26.03
N VAL A 535 -21.92 16.95 -27.08
CA VAL A 535 -21.29 15.63 -26.97
C VAL A 535 -19.87 15.75 -26.39
N HIS A 536 -19.00 16.56 -27.01
CA HIS A 536 -17.59 16.64 -26.62
C HIS A 536 -17.32 17.59 -25.46
N GLY A 537 -18.07 18.68 -25.32
CA GLY A 537 -17.88 19.69 -24.28
C GLY A 537 -18.52 19.33 -22.93
N PHE A 538 -19.66 18.64 -22.93
CA PHE A 538 -20.44 18.39 -21.70
C PHE A 538 -20.69 16.89 -21.41
N LEU A 539 -21.23 16.13 -22.37
CA LEU A 539 -21.66 14.76 -22.13
C LEU A 539 -20.47 13.82 -21.89
N LEU A 540 -19.51 13.72 -22.82
CA LEU A 540 -18.35 12.81 -22.66
C LEU A 540 -17.51 13.15 -21.40
N PRO A 541 -17.21 14.43 -21.07
CA PRO A 541 -16.52 14.78 -19.82
C PRO A 541 -17.32 14.54 -18.53
N ALA A 542 -18.65 14.40 -18.62
CA ALA A 542 -19.47 13.91 -17.50
C ALA A 542 -19.38 12.39 -17.39
N MET A 543 -19.52 11.66 -18.50
CA MET A 543 -19.44 10.21 -18.53
C MET A 543 -18.07 9.66 -18.12
N GLU A 544 -16.95 10.36 -18.43
CA GLU A 544 -15.63 9.99 -17.89
C GLU A 544 -15.62 10.02 -16.35
N LYS A 545 -16.20 11.06 -15.74
CA LYS A 545 -16.25 11.19 -14.28
C LYS A 545 -17.11 10.10 -13.65
N GLU A 546 -18.26 9.79 -14.27
CA GLU A 546 -19.08 8.67 -13.83
C GLU A 546 -18.36 7.32 -13.97
N ALA A 547 -17.62 7.11 -15.06
CA ALA A 547 -16.86 5.87 -15.27
C ALA A 547 -15.70 5.73 -14.28
N ARG A 548 -14.98 6.82 -13.97
CA ARG A 548 -13.98 6.87 -12.90
C ARG A 548 -14.59 6.55 -11.54
N LEU A 549 -15.74 7.12 -11.20
CA LEU A 549 -16.46 6.83 -9.94
C LEU A 549 -16.95 5.38 -9.90
N PHE A 550 -17.46 4.83 -11.01
CA PHE A 550 -17.89 3.43 -11.11
C PHE A 550 -16.73 2.45 -10.87
N LEU A 551 -15.60 2.61 -11.57
CA LEU A 551 -14.42 1.78 -11.36
C LEU A 551 -13.88 1.90 -9.93
N THR A 552 -13.87 3.12 -9.36
CA THR A 552 -13.42 3.36 -7.99
C THR A 552 -14.33 2.66 -6.97
N SER A 553 -15.65 2.76 -7.13
CA SER A 553 -16.62 2.09 -6.26
C SER A 553 -16.52 0.57 -6.36
N ARG A 554 -16.41 0.01 -7.56
CA ARG A 554 -16.25 -1.44 -7.77
C ARG A 554 -14.95 -1.96 -7.14
N ALA A 555 -13.83 -1.28 -7.39
CA ALA A 555 -12.54 -1.69 -6.86
C ALA A 555 -12.44 -1.51 -5.32
N LYS A 556 -13.02 -0.44 -4.74
CA LYS A 556 -13.17 -0.30 -3.28
C LYS A 556 -14.00 -1.45 -2.70
N SER A 557 -15.12 -1.82 -3.34
CA SER A 557 -16.00 -2.90 -2.88
C SER A 557 -15.31 -4.27 -2.87
N LEU A 558 -14.52 -4.56 -3.92
CA LEU A 558 -13.72 -5.79 -3.99
C LEU A 558 -12.60 -5.77 -2.92
N LEU A 559 -11.89 -4.65 -2.77
CA LEU A 559 -10.84 -4.48 -1.75
C LEU A 559 -11.39 -4.60 -0.31
N LEU A 560 -12.62 -4.16 -0.06
CA LEU A 560 -13.34 -4.37 1.21
C LEU A 560 -13.67 -5.84 1.43
N SER A 561 -14.05 -6.59 0.39
CA SER A 561 -14.30 -8.03 0.46
C SER A 561 -13.03 -8.80 0.82
N ASP A 562 -11.90 -8.53 0.15
CA ASP A 562 -10.60 -9.13 0.46
C ASP A 562 -10.15 -8.82 1.89
N TYR A 563 -10.26 -7.55 2.30
CA TYR A 563 -9.95 -7.10 3.67
C TYR A 563 -10.83 -7.81 4.72
N GLY A 564 -12.13 -7.95 4.44
CA GLY A 564 -13.08 -8.71 5.24
C GLY A 564 -12.74 -10.19 5.33
N GLN A 565 -12.33 -10.81 4.22
CA GLN A 565 -11.95 -12.24 4.19
C GLN A 565 -10.66 -12.51 4.98
N VAL A 566 -9.67 -11.62 4.92
CA VAL A 566 -8.45 -11.72 5.74
C VAL A 566 -8.76 -11.56 7.23
N LEU A 567 -9.64 -10.62 7.59
CA LEU A 567 -10.11 -10.46 8.98
C LEU A 567 -10.90 -11.70 9.43
N TRP A 568 -11.82 -12.18 8.60
CA TRP A 568 -12.66 -13.35 8.85
C TRP A 568 -11.80 -14.55 9.21
N ASN A 569 -10.80 -14.88 8.39
CA ASN A 569 -9.91 -16.03 8.62
C ASN A 569 -9.16 -15.94 9.97
N LYS A 570 -8.81 -14.74 10.44
CA LYS A 570 -8.17 -14.52 11.75
C LYS A 570 -9.16 -14.52 12.92
N ALA A 571 -10.39 -14.03 12.73
CA ALA A 571 -11.42 -14.00 13.77
C ALA A 571 -12.12 -15.36 13.97
N SER A 572 -12.38 -16.10 12.88
CA SER A 572 -12.94 -17.46 12.88
C SER A 572 -11.89 -18.56 13.12
N SER A 573 -10.69 -18.18 13.58
CA SER A 573 -9.71 -19.09 14.18
C SER A 573 -10.12 -19.43 15.62
N GLY A 574 -10.18 -20.73 15.91
CA GLY A 574 -10.48 -21.26 17.24
C GLY A 574 -9.34 -21.06 18.25
N PRO A 575 -9.53 -21.49 19.51
CA PRO A 575 -8.44 -21.59 20.47
C PRO A 575 -7.37 -22.59 20.00
N TYR A 576 -6.12 -22.40 20.39
CA TYR A 576 -5.15 -23.49 20.38
C TYR A 576 -5.59 -24.56 21.39
N ARG A 577 -5.51 -25.84 21.00
CA ARG A 577 -5.82 -27.01 21.82
C ARG A 577 -4.83 -28.12 21.49
N LYS A 578 -4.54 -28.98 22.46
CA LYS A 578 -3.81 -30.24 22.23
C LYS A 578 -4.83 -31.34 21.89
N GLU A 579 -4.50 -32.62 22.12
CA GLU A 579 -5.44 -33.73 21.86
C GLU A 579 -6.58 -33.78 22.90
N ASP A 580 -6.35 -33.23 24.09
CA ASP A 580 -7.39 -32.91 25.09
C ASP A 580 -8.01 -31.52 24.82
N ASP A 581 -9.33 -31.40 25.01
CA ASP A 581 -10.14 -30.29 24.45
C ASP A 581 -10.16 -28.98 25.28
N ASP A 582 -9.27 -28.88 26.29
CA ASP A 582 -9.16 -27.75 27.22
C ASP A 582 -8.36 -26.56 26.66
N VAL A 583 -8.51 -25.38 27.30
CA VAL A 583 -7.78 -24.15 26.94
C VAL A 583 -6.40 -24.14 27.61
N PRO A 584 -5.29 -23.98 26.87
CA PRO A 584 -3.95 -24.14 27.40
C PRO A 584 -3.49 -22.95 28.26
N ARG A 585 -2.61 -23.23 29.22
CA ARG A 585 -1.83 -22.26 29.99
C ARG A 585 -0.59 -21.89 29.18
N VAL A 586 -0.46 -20.62 28.79
CA VAL A 586 0.51 -20.18 27.77
C VAL A 586 1.71 -19.49 28.41
N LEU A 587 2.91 -19.98 28.13
CA LEU A 587 4.15 -19.23 28.33
C LEU A 587 4.43 -18.37 27.10
N ALA A 588 3.97 -17.12 27.13
CA ALA A 588 4.16 -16.19 26.02
C ALA A 588 5.53 -15.52 26.09
N CYS A 589 6.28 -15.50 24.98
CA CYS A 589 7.59 -14.89 24.87
C CYS A 589 7.60 -13.84 23.75
N CYS A 590 8.14 -12.66 24.03
CA CYS A 590 8.32 -11.59 23.05
C CYS A 590 9.74 -11.02 23.08
N TRP A 591 10.16 -10.48 21.94
CA TRP A 591 11.43 -9.77 21.80
C TRP A 591 11.17 -8.28 21.53
N GLY A 592 11.92 -7.41 22.21
CA GLY A 592 11.79 -5.96 22.08
C GLY A 592 13.13 -5.22 22.15
N PRO A 593 13.15 -3.95 21.71
CA PRO A 593 14.35 -3.09 21.77
C PRO A 593 14.67 -2.58 23.19
N GLY A 594 13.98 -3.09 24.22
CA GLY A 594 14.20 -2.74 25.61
C GLY A 594 15.50 -3.33 26.17
N ASN A 595 15.80 -2.99 27.42
CA ASN A 595 16.83 -3.65 28.21
C ASN A 595 16.23 -3.97 29.59
N PRO A 596 15.91 -5.23 29.91
CA PRO A 596 16.12 -6.46 29.12
C PRO A 596 15.33 -6.54 27.79
N GLN A 597 15.82 -7.32 26.83
CA GLN A 597 15.25 -7.45 25.48
C GLN A 597 14.15 -8.52 25.38
N THR A 598 14.27 -9.60 26.15
CA THR A 598 13.41 -10.79 26.03
C THR A 598 12.53 -10.88 27.28
N THR A 599 11.21 -10.94 27.08
CA THR A 599 10.23 -11.01 28.16
C THR A 599 9.37 -12.26 28.00
N PHE A 600 9.28 -13.05 29.06
CA PHE A 600 8.36 -14.16 29.19
C PHE A 600 7.23 -13.77 30.16
N ALA A 601 5.98 -14.02 29.79
CA ALA A 601 4.81 -13.86 30.63
C ALA A 601 4.06 -15.18 30.72
N MET A 602 3.80 -15.65 31.95
CA MET A 602 3.01 -16.86 32.18
C MET A 602 1.53 -16.51 32.30
N LEU A 603 0.69 -17.11 31.45
CA LEU A 603 -0.77 -17.01 31.55
C LEU A 603 -1.39 -18.31 32.05
N ASP A 604 -2.42 -18.20 32.89
CA ASP A 604 -3.33 -19.33 33.14
C ASP A 604 -4.31 -19.56 31.96
N ALA A 605 -5.13 -20.62 32.07
CA ALA A 605 -6.13 -20.99 31.06
C ALA A 605 -7.28 -19.96 30.92
N SER A 606 -7.41 -19.01 31.85
CA SER A 606 -8.34 -17.87 31.75
C SER A 606 -7.70 -16.64 31.08
N GLY A 607 -6.44 -16.75 30.64
CA GLY A 607 -5.68 -15.69 30.00
C GLY A 607 -5.19 -14.62 30.97
N GLU A 608 -5.03 -14.96 32.25
CA GLU A 608 -4.61 -14.01 33.28
C GLU A 608 -3.14 -14.17 33.65
N LEU A 609 -2.48 -13.03 33.87
CA LEU A 609 -1.04 -12.94 34.09
C LEU A 609 -0.67 -13.44 35.49
N LEU A 610 0.05 -14.55 35.56
CA LEU A 610 0.53 -15.16 36.81
C LEU A 610 1.87 -14.55 37.25
N ASP A 611 2.88 -14.57 36.37
CA ASP A 611 4.24 -14.11 36.66
C ASP A 611 4.99 -13.69 35.38
N VAL A 612 6.09 -12.93 35.53
CA VAL A 612 6.90 -12.38 34.43
C VAL A 612 8.38 -12.66 34.67
N LEU A 613 9.01 -13.41 33.77
CA LEU A 613 10.46 -13.60 33.73
C LEU A 613 11.08 -12.70 32.64
N TYR A 614 12.02 -11.86 33.06
CA TYR A 614 12.83 -11.06 32.14
C TYR A 614 14.21 -11.71 31.93
N THR A 615 14.66 -11.77 30.67
CA THR A 615 15.99 -12.30 30.31
C THR A 615 16.71 -11.38 29.32
N ARG A 616 18.03 -11.41 29.32
CA ARG A 616 18.86 -10.46 28.55
C ARG A 616 19.85 -11.15 27.61
N TYR A 617 20.26 -12.37 27.92
CA TYR A 617 21.37 -13.07 27.28
C TYR A 617 20.92 -14.28 26.46
N ILE A 618 19.66 -14.71 26.60
CA ILE A 618 19.01 -15.64 25.67
C ILE A 618 18.86 -14.97 24.29
N GLY A 619 19.28 -15.66 23.24
CA GLY A 619 19.42 -15.14 21.88
C GLY A 619 20.78 -14.50 21.58
N SER A 620 21.59 -14.18 22.60
CA SER A 620 22.95 -13.67 22.42
C SER A 620 23.88 -14.75 21.85
N ARG A 621 24.95 -14.30 21.17
CA ARG A 621 26.01 -15.14 20.62
C ARG A 621 27.42 -14.60 20.96
N ASP A 622 27.50 -13.66 21.91
CA ASP A 622 28.75 -13.06 22.36
C ASP A 622 29.41 -13.92 23.46
N GLU A 623 30.70 -14.23 23.30
CA GLU A 623 31.43 -15.17 24.18
C GLU A 623 31.55 -14.68 25.65
N GLU A 624 31.58 -13.36 25.86
CA GLU A 624 31.60 -12.77 27.22
C GLU A 624 30.32 -13.07 28.01
N ASP A 625 29.18 -13.09 27.32
CA ASP A 625 27.86 -13.33 27.90
C ASP A 625 27.58 -14.82 28.12
N ARG A 626 28.42 -15.74 27.63
CA ARG A 626 28.23 -17.20 27.72
C ARG A 626 28.00 -17.71 29.14
N LYS A 627 28.55 -17.04 30.17
CA LYS A 627 28.24 -17.34 31.59
C LYS A 627 26.83 -16.86 31.96
N ARG A 628 26.51 -15.60 31.66
CA ARG A 628 25.23 -14.96 31.98
C ARG A 628 24.05 -15.65 31.29
N LYS A 629 24.24 -16.07 30.03
CA LYS A 629 23.30 -16.90 29.27
C LYS A 629 22.93 -18.20 30.01
N LYS A 630 23.89 -18.86 30.68
CA LYS A 630 23.61 -20.08 31.47
C LYS A 630 22.83 -19.80 32.76
N ASP A 631 22.89 -18.60 33.30
CA ASP A 631 22.07 -18.22 34.45
C ASP A 631 20.65 -17.81 34.01
N ASP A 632 20.49 -17.15 32.86
CA ASP A 632 19.19 -16.94 32.22
C ASP A 632 18.52 -18.28 31.86
N TYR A 633 19.26 -19.26 31.30
CA TYR A 633 18.78 -20.62 31.02
C TYR A 633 18.26 -21.31 32.30
N ARG A 634 19.03 -21.23 33.39
CA ARG A 634 18.62 -21.77 34.70
C ARG A 634 17.37 -21.10 35.23
N GLY A 635 17.24 -19.79 35.03
CA GLY A 635 16.04 -19.01 35.34
C GLY A 635 14.82 -19.50 34.58
N LEU A 636 14.93 -19.66 33.25
CA LEU A 636 13.86 -20.16 32.40
C LEU A 636 13.50 -21.62 32.72
N SER A 637 14.49 -22.49 32.93
CA SER A 637 14.28 -23.89 33.33
C SER A 637 13.51 -24.01 34.65
N LYS A 638 13.88 -23.20 35.65
CA LYS A 638 13.15 -23.10 36.92
C LYS A 638 11.72 -22.57 36.70
N PHE A 639 11.55 -21.53 35.89
CA PHE A 639 10.25 -20.90 35.64
C PHE A 639 9.26 -21.85 34.95
N ILE A 640 9.72 -22.63 33.96
CA ILE A 640 8.92 -23.67 33.29
C ILE A 640 8.54 -24.78 34.29
N LYS A 641 9.49 -25.26 35.11
CA LYS A 641 9.26 -26.31 36.12
C LYS A 641 8.29 -25.89 37.22
N GLU A 642 8.33 -24.62 37.64
CA GLU A 642 7.43 -24.07 38.66
C GLU A 642 6.02 -23.79 38.12
N HIS A 643 5.90 -23.29 36.89
CA HIS A 643 4.61 -22.91 36.33
C HIS A 643 3.90 -24.01 35.55
N GLN A 644 4.61 -24.96 34.94
CA GLN A 644 4.06 -26.02 34.08
C GLN A 644 3.13 -25.48 32.97
N PRO A 645 3.65 -24.73 31.98
CA PRO A 645 2.86 -24.34 30.81
C PRO A 645 2.54 -25.51 29.89
N ASP A 646 1.44 -25.41 29.15
CA ASP A 646 1.00 -26.41 28.18
C ASP A 646 1.52 -26.11 26.76
N VAL A 647 1.86 -24.84 26.49
CA VAL A 647 2.45 -24.36 25.23
C VAL A 647 3.32 -23.13 25.47
N VAL A 648 4.42 -23.02 24.71
CA VAL A 648 5.26 -21.81 24.64
C VAL A 648 4.99 -21.08 23.33
N ALA A 649 4.64 -19.80 23.41
CA ALA A 649 4.22 -18.99 22.26
C ALA A 649 5.19 -17.83 22.02
N LEU A 650 6.00 -17.91 20.95
CA LEU A 650 7.06 -16.94 20.65
C LEU A 650 6.62 -15.94 19.57
N GLY A 651 6.70 -14.65 19.84
CA GLY A 651 6.44 -13.60 18.85
C GLY A 651 7.41 -13.63 17.66
N ALA A 652 6.89 -13.83 16.45
CA ALA A 652 7.65 -13.81 15.21
C ALA A 652 7.83 -12.37 14.70
N VAL A 653 9.07 -11.87 14.66
CA VAL A 653 9.37 -10.45 14.35
C VAL A 653 10.62 -10.27 13.47
N ASN A 654 11.73 -10.92 13.83
CA ASN A 654 13.02 -10.72 13.18
C ASN A 654 13.98 -11.90 13.41
N MET A 655 15.18 -11.85 12.82
CA MET A 655 16.19 -12.90 12.94
C MET A 655 16.74 -13.16 14.36
N SER A 656 16.45 -12.32 15.35
CA SER A 656 16.73 -12.64 16.76
C SER A 656 15.76 -13.70 17.29
N CYS A 657 14.50 -13.69 16.83
CA CYS A 657 13.48 -14.67 17.21
C CYS A 657 13.88 -16.11 16.84
N VAL A 658 14.59 -16.32 15.72
CA VAL A 658 15.10 -17.65 15.33
C VAL A 658 16.11 -18.18 16.36
N ARG A 659 17.09 -17.35 16.75
CA ARG A 659 18.10 -17.71 17.76
C ARG A 659 17.47 -17.92 19.15
N LEU A 660 16.39 -17.18 19.43
CA LEU A 660 15.61 -17.31 20.65
C LEU A 660 14.77 -18.60 20.64
N LYS A 661 14.22 -19.03 19.49
CA LYS A 661 13.58 -20.35 19.32
C LYS A 661 14.59 -21.48 19.52
N ASP A 662 15.78 -21.39 18.91
CA ASP A 662 16.89 -22.34 19.15
C ASP A 662 17.22 -22.44 20.65
N ASP A 663 17.46 -21.31 21.30
CA ASP A 663 17.86 -21.24 22.71
C ASP A 663 16.76 -21.71 23.69
N ILE A 664 15.48 -21.48 23.36
CA ILE A 664 14.35 -21.98 24.17
C ILE A 664 14.19 -23.50 23.97
N TYR A 665 14.36 -24.03 22.75
CA TYR A 665 14.37 -25.49 22.54
C TYR A 665 15.50 -26.18 23.30
N GLU A 666 16.70 -25.60 23.37
CA GLU A 666 17.80 -26.13 24.22
C GLU A 666 17.33 -26.28 25.68
N VAL A 667 16.70 -25.25 26.25
CA VAL A 667 16.20 -25.29 27.64
C VAL A 667 15.03 -26.27 27.83
N ILE A 668 14.11 -26.37 26.87
CA ILE A 668 13.01 -27.36 26.93
C ILE A 668 13.57 -28.78 26.85
N PHE A 669 14.55 -29.02 25.99
CA PHE A 669 15.20 -30.31 25.82
C PHE A 669 16.00 -30.73 27.08
N GLU A 670 16.75 -29.80 27.70
CA GLU A 670 17.39 -30.04 29.00
C GLU A 670 16.37 -30.45 30.10
N ILE A 671 15.16 -29.85 30.11
CA ILE A 671 14.08 -30.25 31.03
C ILE A 671 13.54 -31.65 30.68
N MET A 672 13.35 -31.95 29.39
CA MET A 672 12.83 -33.25 28.94
C MET A 672 13.79 -34.40 29.27
N GLU A 673 15.11 -34.23 29.10
CA GLU A 673 16.10 -35.24 29.50
C GLU A 673 16.10 -35.45 31.02
N GLU A 674 16.11 -34.38 31.83
CA GLU A 674 16.03 -34.49 33.30
C GLU A 674 14.73 -35.16 33.79
N MET A 675 13.61 -35.02 33.06
CA MET A 675 12.32 -35.60 33.43
C MET A 675 12.11 -37.04 32.90
N LEU A 676 12.82 -37.46 31.85
CA LEU A 676 12.69 -38.80 31.28
C LEU A 676 13.16 -39.90 32.24
N GLU A 677 14.13 -39.61 33.12
CA GLU A 677 14.55 -40.50 34.21
C GLU A 677 13.43 -40.73 35.26
N GLY A 678 12.37 -39.90 35.25
CA GLY A 678 11.27 -39.88 36.22
C GLY A 678 9.97 -40.58 35.82
N MET A 679 9.91 -41.26 34.67
CA MET A 679 8.74 -42.01 34.17
C MET A 679 7.49 -41.16 33.80
N LEU A 680 7.68 -39.98 33.23
CA LEU A 680 6.61 -39.20 32.57
C LEU A 680 7.05 -38.67 31.19
N THR A 681 6.14 -38.69 30.23
CA THR A 681 6.32 -38.09 28.89
C THR A 681 5.96 -36.60 28.93
N PHE A 682 6.92 -35.75 29.27
CA PHE A 682 6.76 -34.29 29.17
C PHE A 682 6.95 -33.86 27.71
N ASP A 683 5.92 -33.28 27.10
CA ASP A 683 5.94 -32.79 25.72
C ASP A 683 5.32 -31.39 25.65
N LEU A 684 6.19 -30.38 25.52
CA LEU A 684 5.87 -28.95 25.57
C LEU A 684 6.09 -28.31 24.20
N PRO A 685 5.03 -28.08 23.39
CA PRO A 685 5.15 -27.44 22.09
C PRO A 685 5.63 -25.99 22.20
N LEU A 686 6.53 -25.60 21.28
CA LEU A 686 7.01 -24.23 21.08
C LEU A 686 6.58 -23.75 19.69
N VAL A 687 5.55 -22.90 19.66
CA VAL A 687 4.95 -22.35 18.44
C VAL A 687 5.36 -20.90 18.23
N TYR A 688 5.37 -20.45 16.97
CA TYR A 688 5.44 -19.02 16.67
C TYR A 688 4.04 -18.40 16.68
N ALA A 689 3.98 -17.11 17.03
CA ALA A 689 2.77 -16.30 17.05
C ALA A 689 2.94 -15.01 16.23
N ASP A 690 1.85 -14.58 15.59
CA ASP A 690 1.75 -13.32 14.84
C ASP A 690 1.77 -12.12 15.79
N GLU A 691 2.86 -11.36 15.83
CA GLU A 691 3.02 -10.21 16.72
C GLU A 691 2.37 -8.92 16.19
N SER A 692 1.76 -8.93 14.98
CA SER A 692 1.24 -7.72 14.33
C SER A 692 0.07 -7.07 15.07
N LEU A 693 -0.81 -7.87 15.70
CA LEU A 693 -1.90 -7.42 16.56
C LEU A 693 -1.45 -7.10 17.99
N PRO A 694 -0.66 -7.96 18.68
CA PRO A 694 -0.08 -7.65 19.98
C PRO A 694 0.67 -6.30 20.04
N ARG A 695 1.31 -5.88 18.95
CA ARG A 695 1.96 -4.54 18.83
C ARG A 695 1.00 -3.36 18.83
N GLN A 696 -0.25 -3.54 18.37
CA GLN A 696 -1.28 -2.50 18.51
C GLN A 696 -1.76 -2.42 19.96
N TYR A 697 -1.94 -3.59 20.61
CA TYR A 697 -2.35 -3.66 22.01
C TYR A 697 -1.31 -3.06 22.98
N GLU A 698 -0.01 -3.32 22.76
CA GLU A 698 1.09 -2.77 23.58
C GLU A 698 0.96 -1.28 23.93
N ASN A 699 0.43 -0.47 23.00
CA ASN A 699 0.36 0.99 23.09
C ASN A 699 -1.08 1.54 23.18
N SER A 700 -2.11 0.68 23.27
CA SER A 700 -3.52 1.13 23.34
C SER A 700 -3.92 1.63 24.74
N GLY A 701 -5.02 2.40 24.81
CA GLY A 701 -5.61 2.82 26.09
C GLY A 701 -6.05 1.61 26.91
N ILE A 702 -6.83 0.73 26.28
CA ILE A 702 -7.38 -0.49 26.89
C ILE A 702 -6.31 -1.46 27.44
N SER A 703 -5.06 -1.46 26.94
CA SER A 703 -3.99 -2.25 27.57
C SER A 703 -3.42 -1.62 28.84
N SER A 704 -3.51 -0.29 28.96
CA SER A 704 -3.14 0.46 30.16
C SER A 704 -4.18 0.26 31.27
N GLU A 705 -5.45 0.18 30.86
CA GLU A 705 -6.60 -0.14 31.72
C GLU A 705 -6.55 -1.60 32.20
N GLN A 706 -6.44 -2.58 31.29
CA GLN A 706 -6.45 -4.01 31.63
C GLN A 706 -5.18 -4.51 32.35
N LEU A 707 -4.04 -3.83 32.20
CA LEU A 707 -2.76 -4.23 32.78
C LEU A 707 -2.06 -3.02 33.44
N PRO A 708 -2.65 -2.45 34.50
CA PRO A 708 -2.17 -1.22 35.13
C PRO A 708 -0.78 -1.43 35.73
N GLY A 709 0.09 -0.43 35.55
CA GLY A 709 1.49 -0.47 36.00
C GLY A 709 2.43 -1.41 35.22
N GLN A 710 1.91 -2.30 34.36
CA GLN A 710 2.75 -3.19 33.55
C GLN A 710 3.38 -2.43 32.37
N PRO A 711 4.66 -2.70 32.03
CA PRO A 711 5.33 -2.10 30.88
C PRO A 711 4.82 -2.70 29.56
N GLY A 712 4.85 -1.91 28.47
CA GLY A 712 4.30 -2.31 27.17
C GLY A 712 4.77 -3.67 26.66
N ILE A 713 6.04 -4.02 26.86
CA ILE A 713 6.60 -5.32 26.45
C ILE A 713 5.90 -6.52 27.12
N VAL A 714 5.51 -6.40 28.40
CA VAL A 714 4.71 -7.41 29.11
C VAL A 714 3.30 -7.46 28.54
N ARG A 715 2.68 -6.30 28.27
CA ARG A 715 1.35 -6.25 27.64
C ARG A 715 1.35 -6.92 26.27
N ARG A 716 2.44 -6.77 25.51
CA ARG A 716 2.65 -7.47 24.23
C ARG A 716 2.75 -8.98 24.41
N ALA A 717 3.48 -9.46 25.43
CA ALA A 717 3.53 -10.89 25.76
C ALA A 717 2.16 -11.44 26.19
N VAL A 718 1.43 -10.74 27.08
CA VAL A 718 0.06 -11.11 27.48
C VAL A 718 -0.86 -11.16 26.26
N ALA A 719 -0.76 -10.21 25.31
CA ALA A 719 -1.54 -10.21 24.09
C ALA A 719 -1.21 -11.36 23.12
N ILE A 720 0.05 -11.82 23.06
CA ILE A 720 0.43 -13.03 22.31
C ILE A 720 -0.30 -14.25 22.90
N GLY A 721 -0.21 -14.46 24.22
CA GLY A 721 -0.83 -15.61 24.89
C GLY A 721 -2.36 -15.59 24.80
N ARG A 722 -2.99 -14.44 25.09
CA ARG A 722 -4.45 -14.27 24.95
C ARG A 722 -4.93 -14.43 23.50
N TYR A 723 -4.12 -14.07 22.49
CA TYR A 723 -4.48 -14.30 21.09
C TYR A 723 -4.45 -15.79 20.73
N LEU A 724 -3.49 -16.56 21.27
CA LEU A 724 -3.44 -18.02 21.11
C LEU A 724 -4.64 -18.72 21.79
N GLN A 725 -5.09 -18.19 22.93
CA GLN A 725 -6.24 -18.71 23.68
C GLN A 725 -7.59 -18.30 23.09
N ASN A 726 -7.75 -17.06 22.62
CA ASN A 726 -8.98 -16.60 21.98
C ASN A 726 -8.73 -15.42 21.00
N PRO A 727 -8.47 -15.70 19.70
CA PRO A 727 -8.23 -14.66 18.70
C PRO A 727 -9.35 -13.61 18.63
N LEU A 728 -10.60 -14.05 18.70
CA LEU A 728 -11.80 -13.21 18.62
C LEU A 728 -11.84 -12.15 19.74
N ALA A 729 -11.56 -12.52 20.98
CA ALA A 729 -11.57 -11.59 22.11
C ALA A 729 -10.45 -10.55 22.01
N MET A 730 -9.27 -10.94 21.54
CA MET A 730 -8.15 -10.01 21.34
C MET A 730 -8.37 -9.05 20.18
N ILE A 731 -9.00 -9.50 19.08
CA ILE A 731 -9.42 -8.60 17.98
C ILE A 731 -10.50 -7.63 18.49
N ALA A 732 -11.54 -8.13 19.16
CA ALA A 732 -12.62 -7.29 19.70
C ALA A 732 -12.14 -6.23 20.69
N THR A 733 -11.08 -6.52 21.46
CA THR A 733 -10.48 -5.58 22.41
C THR A 733 -9.86 -4.34 21.72
N LEU A 734 -9.44 -4.46 20.46
CA LEU A 734 -8.97 -3.31 19.66
C LEU A 734 -10.09 -2.62 18.85
N CYS A 735 -11.32 -3.11 18.93
CA CYS A 735 -12.51 -2.45 18.39
C CYS A 735 -13.16 -1.51 19.41
N GLY A 736 -12.36 -0.91 20.30
CA GLY A 736 -12.83 0.10 21.26
C GLY A 736 -13.19 1.44 20.60
N PRO A 737 -13.51 2.48 21.39
CA PRO A 737 -13.90 3.78 20.85
C PRO A 737 -12.79 4.49 20.04
N GLY A 738 -11.52 4.13 20.26
CA GLY A 738 -10.39 4.60 19.43
C GLY A 738 -10.28 3.91 18.06
N LYS A 739 -11.04 2.83 17.82
CA LYS A 739 -10.99 1.99 16.61
C LYS A 739 -9.56 1.51 16.27
N GLU A 740 -8.72 1.22 17.27
CA GLU A 740 -7.30 0.89 17.12
C GLU A 740 -7.03 -0.25 16.12
N VAL A 741 -7.97 -1.20 16.01
CA VAL A 741 -8.00 -2.28 14.99
C VAL A 741 -7.75 -1.79 13.55
N LEU A 742 -8.14 -0.56 13.20
CA LEU A 742 -7.93 0.01 11.87
C LEU A 742 -6.44 0.30 11.55
N SER A 743 -5.57 0.28 12.56
CA SER A 743 -4.11 0.39 12.42
C SER A 743 -3.45 -0.95 12.10
N TRP A 744 -4.17 -2.07 12.29
CA TRP A 744 -3.70 -3.40 11.95
C TRP A 744 -3.65 -3.57 10.43
N LYS A 745 -2.50 -3.99 9.90
CA LYS A 745 -2.26 -4.09 8.45
C LYS A 745 -2.68 -5.46 7.93
N LEU A 746 -3.95 -5.58 7.57
CA LEU A 746 -4.53 -6.77 6.96
C LEU A 746 -4.36 -6.80 5.44
N HIS A 747 -4.33 -5.64 4.77
CA HIS A 747 -4.10 -5.58 3.33
C HIS A 747 -3.20 -4.41 2.90
N SER A 748 -2.31 -4.67 1.93
CA SER A 748 -1.25 -3.76 1.46
C SER A 748 -1.74 -2.42 0.87
N LEU A 749 -3.02 -2.33 0.50
CA LEU A 749 -3.67 -1.13 -0.06
C LEU A 749 -4.84 -0.61 0.81
N GLN A 750 -4.99 -1.07 2.05
CA GLN A 750 -6.11 -0.67 2.93
C GLN A 750 -6.17 0.85 3.19
N ASP A 751 -5.04 1.55 3.02
CA ASP A 751 -4.93 3.01 3.14
C ASP A 751 -5.72 3.78 2.05
N LEU A 752 -6.23 3.09 1.02
CA LEU A 752 -7.11 3.64 -0.02
C LEU A 752 -8.61 3.51 0.31
N LEU A 753 -8.95 2.95 1.48
CA LEU A 753 -10.31 2.86 2.01
C LEU A 753 -10.49 3.85 3.16
N GLU A 754 -11.66 4.48 3.23
CA GLU A 754 -11.99 5.38 4.34
C GLU A 754 -11.99 4.61 5.67
N PRO A 755 -11.67 5.26 6.81
CA PRO A 755 -11.70 4.61 8.12
C PRO A 755 -13.07 3.99 8.46
N ASP A 756 -14.17 4.63 8.07
CA ASP A 756 -15.53 4.12 8.32
C ASP A 756 -15.98 3.04 7.33
N GLU A 757 -15.51 3.05 6.08
CA GLU A 757 -15.68 1.92 5.14
C GLU A 757 -15.04 0.66 5.73
N ARG A 758 -13.79 0.78 6.22
CA ARG A 758 -13.07 -0.32 6.88
C ARG A 758 -13.73 -0.75 8.19
N TYR A 759 -14.11 0.20 9.04
CA TYR A 759 -14.72 -0.13 10.35
C TYR A 759 -16.06 -0.85 10.17
N LYS A 760 -16.86 -0.49 9.18
CA LYS A 760 -18.10 -1.21 8.87
C LYS A 760 -17.82 -2.68 8.53
N MET A 761 -16.82 -2.95 7.69
CA MET A 761 -16.41 -4.33 7.37
C MET A 761 -15.88 -5.09 8.60
N VAL A 762 -15.15 -4.40 9.49
CA VAL A 762 -14.75 -4.98 10.79
C VAL A 762 -15.98 -5.34 11.62
N GLU A 763 -16.96 -4.43 11.75
CA GLU A 763 -18.18 -4.68 12.52
C GLU A 763 -18.99 -5.85 11.95
N GLN A 764 -19.17 -5.93 10.63
CA GLN A 764 -19.89 -7.04 9.97
C GLN A 764 -19.24 -8.41 10.27
N VAL A 765 -17.93 -8.54 10.07
CA VAL A 765 -17.20 -9.78 10.34
C VAL A 765 -17.21 -10.13 11.83
N MET A 766 -17.01 -9.14 12.71
CA MET A 766 -17.00 -9.37 14.15
C MET A 766 -18.38 -9.73 14.70
N VAL A 767 -19.46 -9.17 14.14
CA VAL A 767 -20.85 -9.55 14.45
C VAL A 767 -21.11 -11.01 14.05
N ASP A 768 -20.85 -11.39 12.80
CA ASP A 768 -21.13 -12.77 12.34
C ASP A 768 -20.36 -13.82 13.15
N VAL A 769 -19.05 -13.63 13.36
CA VAL A 769 -18.23 -14.59 14.13
C VAL A 769 -18.64 -14.61 15.60
N THR A 770 -18.87 -13.46 16.24
CA THR A 770 -19.21 -13.42 17.68
C THR A 770 -20.51 -14.15 17.99
N ASN A 771 -21.52 -14.04 17.13
CA ASN A 771 -22.80 -14.70 17.37
C ASN A 771 -22.72 -16.21 17.08
N GLN A 772 -21.93 -16.65 16.11
CA GLN A 772 -21.72 -18.08 15.84
C GLN A 772 -20.90 -18.78 16.93
N VAL A 773 -19.87 -18.12 17.49
CA VAL A 773 -19.12 -18.64 18.64
C VAL A 773 -19.97 -18.59 19.92
N GLY A 774 -20.62 -17.45 20.17
CA GLY A 774 -21.31 -17.14 21.42
C GLY A 774 -20.35 -16.64 22.51
N ILE A 775 -20.91 -16.07 23.59
CA ILE A 775 -20.16 -15.51 24.72
C ILE A 775 -20.60 -16.17 26.02
N ASN A 776 -19.65 -16.72 26.78
CA ASN A 776 -19.88 -17.16 28.15
C ASN A 776 -19.96 -15.93 29.08
N VAL A 777 -21.16 -15.66 29.59
CA VAL A 777 -21.50 -14.46 30.36
C VAL A 777 -20.71 -14.39 31.67
N ASN A 778 -20.61 -15.50 32.39
CA ASN A 778 -19.99 -15.52 33.72
C ASN A 778 -18.46 -15.46 33.65
N PHE A 779 -17.85 -16.20 32.71
CA PHE A 779 -16.42 -16.07 32.41
C PHE A 779 -16.06 -14.63 32.02
N SER A 780 -16.83 -14.01 31.11
CA SER A 780 -16.57 -12.63 30.68
C SER A 780 -16.75 -11.62 31.83
N ALA A 781 -17.71 -11.84 32.74
CA ALA A 781 -17.92 -10.98 33.90
C ALA A 781 -16.75 -11.02 34.92
N ARG A 782 -15.96 -12.11 34.92
CA ARG A 782 -14.73 -12.26 35.73
C ARG A 782 -13.48 -11.78 34.99
N HIS A 783 -13.44 -11.94 33.67
CA HIS A 783 -12.27 -11.70 32.83
C HIS A 783 -12.51 -10.56 31.83
N GLU A 784 -12.14 -9.34 32.24
CA GLU A 784 -12.34 -8.07 31.52
C GLU A 784 -11.98 -8.15 30.02
N TRP A 785 -10.87 -8.81 29.70
CA TRP A 785 -10.36 -8.97 28.33
C TRP A 785 -11.24 -9.85 27.42
N SER A 786 -11.96 -10.80 28.02
CA SER A 786 -12.91 -11.67 27.31
C SER A 786 -14.28 -11.02 27.12
N PHE A 787 -14.52 -9.85 27.70
CA PHE A 787 -15.80 -9.14 27.61
C PHE A 787 -15.97 -8.37 26.29
N SER A 788 -14.85 -7.93 25.70
CA SER A 788 -14.81 -7.06 24.50
C SER A 788 -15.69 -7.47 23.31
N PRO A 789 -15.93 -8.77 23.01
CA PRO A 789 -16.85 -9.19 21.95
C PRO A 789 -18.32 -8.81 22.19
N LEU A 790 -18.78 -8.50 23.42
CA LEU A 790 -20.21 -8.35 23.71
C LEU A 790 -20.91 -7.22 22.94
N GLN A 791 -20.17 -6.20 22.48
CA GLN A 791 -20.70 -5.16 21.58
C GLN A 791 -21.18 -5.72 20.23
N PHE A 792 -20.64 -6.85 19.79
CA PHE A 792 -20.95 -7.51 18.52
C PHE A 792 -22.06 -8.56 18.62
N VAL A 793 -22.54 -8.88 19.82
CA VAL A 793 -23.72 -9.76 19.96
C VAL A 793 -24.95 -9.08 19.36
N SER A 794 -25.76 -9.88 18.66
CA SER A 794 -27.04 -9.53 18.07
C SER A 794 -27.94 -8.80 19.07
N GLY A 795 -28.58 -7.71 18.67
CA GLY A 795 -29.35 -6.86 19.59
C GLY A 795 -28.52 -5.84 20.38
N LEU A 796 -27.26 -6.13 20.65
CA LEU A 796 -26.37 -5.23 21.39
C LEU A 796 -25.61 -4.27 20.45
N GLY A 797 -24.71 -3.51 21.05
CA GLY A 797 -23.85 -2.49 20.47
C GLY A 797 -22.98 -1.93 21.60
N PRO A 798 -22.04 -1.01 21.33
CA PRO A 798 -21.09 -0.55 22.34
C PRO A 798 -21.78 0.10 23.55
N ARG A 799 -22.87 0.86 23.36
CA ARG A 799 -23.56 1.53 24.47
C ARG A 799 -24.37 0.57 25.31
N LYS A 800 -25.07 -0.40 24.68
CA LYS A 800 -25.86 -1.43 25.37
C LYS A 800 -24.98 -2.47 26.05
N ALA A 801 -23.90 -2.93 25.42
CA ALA A 801 -22.94 -3.86 26.03
C ALA A 801 -22.24 -3.24 27.25
N SER A 802 -21.80 -1.97 27.19
CA SER A 802 -21.25 -1.23 28.34
C SER A 802 -22.26 -1.02 29.49
N LEU A 803 -23.57 -0.99 29.20
CA LEU A 803 -24.59 -0.98 30.25
C LEU A 803 -24.76 -2.36 30.89
N LEU A 804 -24.80 -3.41 30.07
CA LEU A 804 -24.91 -4.80 30.51
C LEU A 804 -23.68 -5.23 31.34
N GLN A 805 -22.47 -4.85 30.92
CA GLN A 805 -21.20 -5.09 31.65
C GLN A 805 -21.27 -4.66 33.11
N ARG A 806 -21.65 -3.40 33.34
CA ARG A 806 -21.75 -2.80 34.68
C ARG A 806 -22.83 -3.47 35.53
N SER A 807 -23.86 -4.03 34.89
CA SER A 807 -24.91 -4.79 35.56
C SER A 807 -24.47 -6.22 35.92
N LEU A 808 -23.69 -6.88 35.05
CA LEU A 808 -23.16 -8.23 35.25
C LEU A 808 -22.06 -8.25 36.31
N VAL A 809 -21.04 -7.39 36.19
CA VAL A 809 -19.91 -7.33 37.12
C VAL A 809 -20.39 -7.02 38.55
N ARG A 810 -21.35 -6.11 38.71
CA ARG A 810 -21.96 -5.81 40.03
C ARG A 810 -22.74 -6.98 40.64
N ALA A 811 -23.22 -7.92 39.84
CA ALA A 811 -23.92 -9.12 40.31
C ALA A 811 -23.01 -10.35 40.47
N GLY A 812 -21.83 -10.36 39.86
CA GLY A 812 -20.81 -11.42 39.93
C GLY A 812 -21.14 -12.69 39.14
N SER A 813 -22.40 -13.15 39.13
CA SER A 813 -22.83 -14.35 38.38
C SER A 813 -24.32 -14.35 38.03
N VAL A 814 -24.64 -14.91 36.86
CA VAL A 814 -26.00 -15.12 36.34
C VAL A 814 -26.29 -16.62 36.25
N PHE A 815 -27.49 -17.03 36.67
CA PHE A 815 -27.92 -18.43 36.79
C PHE A 815 -28.93 -18.84 35.70
N SER A 816 -29.63 -17.91 35.05
CA SER A 816 -30.42 -18.22 33.85
C SER A 816 -30.54 -17.03 32.89
N ARG A 817 -30.68 -17.30 31.59
CA ARG A 817 -30.88 -16.28 30.55
C ARG A 817 -32.05 -15.35 30.89
N LYS A 818 -33.08 -15.86 31.58
CA LYS A 818 -34.25 -15.08 32.01
C LYS A 818 -33.89 -13.94 32.99
N GLU A 819 -32.82 -14.10 33.78
CA GLU A 819 -32.33 -13.03 34.68
C GLU A 819 -31.71 -11.86 33.91
N LEU A 820 -31.17 -12.09 32.71
CA LEU A 820 -30.62 -11.04 31.84
C LEU A 820 -31.70 -10.00 31.46
N MET A 821 -32.92 -10.46 31.18
CA MET A 821 -34.07 -9.60 30.92
C MET A 821 -34.62 -8.97 32.21
N ILE A 822 -34.83 -9.77 33.26
CA ILE A 822 -35.55 -9.32 34.48
C ILE A 822 -34.69 -8.44 35.39
N ASN A 823 -33.42 -8.80 35.59
CA ASN A 823 -32.53 -8.16 36.57
C ASN A 823 -31.53 -7.20 35.90
N HIS A 824 -31.06 -7.52 34.69
CA HIS A 824 -29.98 -6.77 34.03
C HIS A 824 -30.44 -5.71 33.02
N GLY A 825 -31.75 -5.54 32.83
CA GLY A 825 -32.32 -4.40 32.10
C GLY A 825 -32.29 -4.53 30.58
N LEU A 826 -32.14 -5.74 30.04
CA LEU A 826 -32.38 -6.02 28.63
C LEU A 826 -33.88 -6.00 28.35
N GLY A 827 -34.32 -5.15 27.42
CA GLY A 827 -35.71 -5.13 26.94
C GLY A 827 -36.06 -6.40 26.15
N GLU A 828 -37.35 -6.62 25.89
CA GLU A 828 -37.87 -7.86 25.29
C GLU A 828 -37.30 -8.12 23.89
N LYS A 829 -37.23 -7.07 23.03
CA LYS A 829 -36.68 -7.19 21.68
C LYS A 829 -35.16 -7.37 21.69
N VAL A 830 -34.46 -6.62 22.53
CA VAL A 830 -33.00 -6.76 22.66
C VAL A 830 -32.63 -8.13 23.25
N PHE A 831 -33.40 -8.62 24.22
CA PHE A 831 -33.23 -9.95 24.80
C PHE A 831 -33.49 -11.05 23.76
N THR A 832 -34.60 -10.99 23.01
CA THR A 832 -34.90 -11.92 21.91
C THR A 832 -33.73 -12.02 20.93
N ASN A 833 -33.16 -10.88 20.53
CA ASN A 833 -32.03 -10.86 19.61
C ASN A 833 -30.74 -11.44 20.19
N ALA A 834 -30.48 -11.26 21.49
CA ALA A 834 -29.20 -11.63 22.12
C ALA A 834 -29.19 -13.03 22.76
N ALA A 835 -30.33 -13.53 23.26
CA ALA A 835 -30.37 -14.59 24.26
C ALA A 835 -29.71 -15.90 23.83
N GLY A 836 -29.90 -16.33 22.57
CA GLY A 836 -29.33 -17.58 22.05
C GLY A 836 -27.80 -17.58 21.94
N PHE A 837 -27.20 -16.40 21.86
CA PHE A 837 -25.75 -16.19 21.71
C PHE A 837 -25.03 -15.96 23.05
N LEU A 838 -25.78 -15.76 24.13
CA LEU A 838 -25.26 -15.60 25.49
C LEU A 838 -25.33 -16.95 26.23
N ARG A 839 -24.17 -17.56 26.46
CA ARG A 839 -23.99 -18.85 27.14
C ARG A 839 -23.90 -18.65 28.66
N ILE A 840 -24.58 -19.51 29.42
CA ILE A 840 -24.39 -19.61 30.88
C ILE A 840 -23.81 -21.00 31.18
N SER A 841 -22.49 -21.04 31.39
CA SER A 841 -21.76 -22.29 31.59
C SER A 841 -22.16 -23.01 32.88
N ARG A 842 -22.38 -24.32 32.77
CA ARG A 842 -22.64 -25.21 33.92
C ARG A 842 -21.42 -25.37 34.83
N THR A 843 -20.23 -25.47 34.24
CA THR A 843 -18.99 -25.90 34.92
C THR A 843 -18.50 -24.91 35.97
N GLU A 844 -18.80 -23.62 35.78
CA GLU A 844 -18.34 -22.52 36.65
C GLU A 844 -19.20 -22.25 37.89
N LEU A 845 -20.37 -22.90 38.00
CA LEU A 845 -21.37 -22.64 39.05
C LEU A 845 -21.76 -23.88 39.87
N ALA A 846 -21.56 -25.09 39.32
CA ALA A 846 -22.09 -26.34 39.88
C ALA A 846 -21.63 -26.68 41.32
N CYS A 847 -20.55 -26.08 41.82
CA CYS A 847 -20.02 -26.38 43.15
C CYS A 847 -20.78 -25.69 44.31
N ASN A 848 -21.45 -24.56 44.08
CA ASN A 848 -21.78 -23.61 45.16
C ASN A 848 -23.27 -23.24 45.32
N SER A 849 -24.22 -23.83 44.58
CA SER A 849 -25.65 -23.48 44.76
C SER A 849 -26.65 -24.61 44.49
N ASN A 850 -27.55 -24.85 45.45
CA ASN A 850 -28.78 -25.65 45.29
C ASN A 850 -29.85 -24.86 44.50
N ARG A 851 -29.54 -24.42 43.28
CA ARG A 851 -30.47 -23.72 42.36
C ARG A 851 -30.69 -24.59 41.13
N ASP A 852 -31.96 -24.68 40.70
CA ASP A 852 -32.32 -25.35 39.45
C ASP A 852 -31.81 -24.53 38.26
N MET A 853 -30.78 -25.02 37.58
CA MET A 853 -30.23 -24.44 36.34
C MET A 853 -30.99 -25.00 35.13
N ASP A 854 -31.38 -24.15 34.18
CA ASP A 854 -31.98 -24.59 32.92
C ASP A 854 -30.87 -25.14 32.01
N LEU A 855 -30.84 -26.46 31.78
CA LEU A 855 -29.76 -27.14 31.04
C LEU A 855 -29.57 -26.61 29.62
N LEU A 856 -30.61 -25.99 29.05
CA LEU A 856 -30.60 -25.42 27.70
C LEU A 856 -29.95 -24.02 27.64
N ASP A 857 -29.73 -23.33 28.77
CA ASP A 857 -28.98 -22.07 28.82
C ASP A 857 -27.46 -22.26 28.53
N ASP A 858 -27.00 -23.52 28.54
CA ASP A 858 -25.67 -23.97 28.10
C ASP A 858 -25.67 -24.52 26.65
N THR A 859 -26.61 -24.06 25.81
CA THR A 859 -26.72 -24.42 24.37
C THR A 859 -27.07 -23.21 23.50
N ARG A 860 -26.78 -23.25 22.19
CA ARG A 860 -27.25 -22.24 21.21
C ARG A 860 -28.74 -22.31 20.93
N ILE A 861 -29.49 -23.25 21.52
CA ILE A 861 -30.94 -23.30 21.36
C ILE A 861 -31.51 -22.00 21.94
N HIS A 862 -32.34 -21.30 21.17
CA HIS A 862 -32.96 -20.06 21.63
C HIS A 862 -34.12 -20.36 22.61
N PRO A 863 -34.33 -19.59 23.69
CA PRO A 863 -35.40 -19.85 24.67
C PRO A 863 -36.83 -19.99 24.13
N GLU A 864 -37.14 -19.46 22.93
CA GLU A 864 -38.43 -19.70 22.27
C GLU A 864 -38.66 -21.18 21.88
N SER A 865 -37.56 -21.91 21.63
CA SER A 865 -37.54 -23.30 21.15
C SER A 865 -37.31 -24.33 22.26
N TYR A 866 -37.15 -23.92 23.53
CA TYR A 866 -36.88 -24.84 24.64
C TYR A 866 -37.96 -25.93 24.80
N ARG A 867 -39.23 -25.63 24.51
CA ARG A 867 -40.30 -26.64 24.50
C ARG A 867 -40.11 -27.70 23.41
N LEU A 868 -39.63 -27.29 22.23
CA LEU A 868 -39.37 -28.20 21.10
C LEU A 868 -38.19 -29.13 21.41
N ALA A 869 -37.14 -28.59 22.06
CA ALA A 869 -36.01 -29.36 22.54
C ALA A 869 -36.41 -30.37 23.63
N GLN A 870 -37.21 -29.95 24.63
CA GLN A 870 -37.72 -30.82 25.70
C GLN A 870 -38.70 -31.88 25.18
N GLU A 871 -39.51 -31.57 24.17
CA GLU A 871 -40.36 -32.55 23.49
C GLU A 871 -39.53 -33.60 22.73
N LEU A 872 -38.50 -33.17 21.97
CA LEU A 872 -37.59 -34.06 21.25
C LEU A 872 -36.76 -34.95 22.21
N GLU A 873 -36.11 -34.34 23.20
CA GLU A 873 -35.32 -35.03 24.23
C GLU A 873 -36.13 -36.14 24.88
N LYS A 874 -37.37 -35.83 25.27
CA LYS A 874 -38.27 -36.80 25.87
C LYS A 874 -38.71 -37.89 24.89
N ASP A 875 -39.14 -37.53 23.68
CA ASP A 875 -39.58 -38.53 22.68
C ASP A 875 -38.46 -39.53 22.34
N VAL A 876 -37.20 -39.08 22.36
CA VAL A 876 -36.02 -39.93 22.12
C VAL A 876 -35.69 -40.77 23.36
N TYR A 877 -35.67 -40.17 24.55
CA TYR A 877 -35.40 -40.88 25.81
C TYR A 877 -36.46 -41.95 26.15
N ASP A 878 -37.73 -41.71 25.79
CA ASP A 878 -38.82 -42.69 25.91
C ASP A 878 -38.67 -43.87 24.90
N GLN A 879 -37.77 -43.77 23.92
CA GLN A 879 -37.44 -44.85 22.96
C GLN A 879 -36.15 -45.60 23.35
N ASP A 880 -35.07 -44.89 23.65
CA ASP A 880 -33.78 -45.44 24.09
C ASP A 880 -33.12 -44.46 25.09
N PRO A 881 -32.75 -44.90 26.31
CA PRO A 881 -32.14 -44.03 27.31
C PRO A 881 -30.72 -43.54 26.95
N ASP A 882 -30.04 -44.11 25.93
CA ASP A 882 -28.85 -43.47 25.35
C ASP A 882 -29.26 -42.34 24.39
N LEU A 883 -29.55 -41.19 24.99
CA LEU A 883 -29.94 -39.97 24.27
C LEU A 883 -28.90 -39.53 23.23
N SER A 884 -27.59 -39.67 23.51
CA SER A 884 -26.54 -39.17 22.59
C SER A 884 -26.35 -40.07 21.38
N ALA A 885 -26.37 -41.40 21.55
CA ALA A 885 -26.34 -42.32 20.41
C ALA A 885 -27.62 -42.26 19.57
N SER A 886 -28.76 -41.92 20.19
CA SER A 886 -30.07 -41.90 19.54
C SER A 886 -30.33 -40.60 18.77
N LEU A 887 -29.97 -39.43 19.33
CA LEU A 887 -30.04 -38.15 18.62
C LEU A 887 -29.17 -38.14 17.35
N ARG A 888 -28.02 -38.82 17.36
CA ARG A 888 -27.15 -38.98 16.17
C ARG A 888 -27.73 -39.93 15.09
N ARG A 889 -28.86 -40.60 15.36
CA ARG A 889 -29.48 -41.60 14.46
C ARG A 889 -30.91 -41.26 14.04
N ILE A 890 -31.50 -40.17 14.56
CA ILE A 890 -32.90 -39.84 14.29
C ILE A 890 -33.09 -39.34 12.86
N ASP A 891 -34.06 -39.92 12.13
CA ASP A 891 -34.57 -39.32 10.89
C ASP A 891 -35.48 -38.14 11.26
N ILE A 892 -34.93 -36.92 11.16
CA ILE A 892 -35.65 -35.68 11.44
C ILE A 892 -36.82 -35.49 10.47
N ASP A 893 -36.69 -35.88 9.20
CA ASP A 893 -37.80 -35.79 8.24
C ASP A 893 -38.94 -36.73 8.62
N GLU A 894 -38.68 -37.95 9.11
CA GLU A 894 -39.71 -38.86 9.63
C GLU A 894 -40.34 -38.33 10.93
N TYR A 895 -39.53 -37.85 11.88
CA TYR A 895 -40.02 -37.25 13.12
C TYR A 895 -40.96 -36.05 12.86
N LEU A 896 -40.58 -35.14 11.96
CA LEU A 896 -41.38 -33.96 11.63
C LEU A 896 -42.67 -34.30 10.89
N ARG A 897 -42.67 -35.31 10.00
CA ARG A 897 -43.90 -35.85 9.38
C ARG A 897 -44.85 -36.46 10.41
N CYS A 898 -44.32 -37.15 11.43
CA CYS A 898 -45.12 -37.67 12.55
C CYS A 898 -45.70 -36.55 13.43
N LYS A 899 -44.96 -35.46 13.65
CA LYS A 899 -45.37 -34.32 14.49
C LYS A 899 -46.15 -33.22 13.74
N LYS A 900 -46.17 -33.25 12.40
CA LYS A 900 -46.72 -32.21 11.50
C LYS A 900 -46.06 -30.84 11.69
N GLN A 901 -44.73 -30.84 11.73
CA GLN A 901 -43.88 -29.64 11.86
C GLN A 901 -42.81 -29.60 10.75
N GLU A 902 -43.12 -30.08 9.54
CA GLU A 902 -42.21 -30.15 8.41
C GLU A 902 -41.60 -28.79 8.02
N ASN A 903 -42.24 -27.68 8.40
CA ASN A 903 -41.74 -26.33 8.20
C ASN A 903 -40.62 -25.92 9.19
N LYS A 904 -40.26 -26.75 10.17
CA LYS A 904 -39.26 -26.47 11.21
C LYS A 904 -37.95 -27.28 11.09
N LYS A 905 -37.61 -27.70 9.87
CA LYS A 905 -36.50 -28.64 9.65
C LYS A 905 -35.18 -28.14 10.24
N GLU A 906 -34.75 -26.95 9.85
CA GLU A 906 -33.45 -26.42 10.24
C GLU A 906 -33.37 -26.16 11.76
N THR A 907 -34.46 -25.68 12.37
CA THR A 907 -34.58 -25.54 13.84
C THR A 907 -34.38 -26.86 14.55
N TYR A 908 -34.96 -27.96 14.06
CA TYR A 908 -34.80 -29.28 14.67
C TYR A 908 -33.40 -29.88 14.41
N VAL A 909 -32.77 -29.59 13.28
CA VAL A 909 -31.36 -29.96 13.00
C VAL A 909 -30.42 -29.27 13.99
N ASP A 910 -30.53 -27.95 14.17
CA ASP A 910 -29.73 -27.19 15.13
C ASP A 910 -29.96 -27.65 16.58
N ILE A 911 -31.21 -27.90 16.98
CA ILE A 911 -31.55 -28.48 18.30
C ILE A 911 -30.88 -29.85 18.47
N THR A 912 -30.90 -30.72 17.46
CA THR A 912 -30.34 -32.07 17.56
C THR A 912 -28.82 -32.02 17.71
N ARG A 913 -28.13 -31.12 16.99
CA ARG A 913 -26.69 -30.87 17.14
C ARG A 913 -26.36 -30.35 18.55
N GLU A 914 -27.09 -29.34 19.03
CA GLU A 914 -26.82 -28.70 20.32
C GLU A 914 -27.22 -29.55 21.54
N LEU A 915 -28.23 -30.42 21.44
CA LEU A 915 -28.49 -31.45 22.48
C LEU A 915 -27.41 -32.54 22.48
N THR A 916 -26.77 -32.79 21.34
CA THR A 916 -25.66 -33.76 21.22
C THR A 916 -24.34 -33.19 21.73
N CYS A 917 -24.04 -31.91 21.46
CA CYS A 917 -22.87 -31.18 21.96
C CYS A 917 -23.17 -29.67 22.09
N GLY A 918 -23.60 -29.24 23.27
CA GLY A 918 -24.00 -27.85 23.54
C GLY A 918 -22.83 -26.86 23.45
N PHE A 919 -23.01 -25.79 22.66
CA PHE A 919 -21.97 -24.80 22.36
C PHE A 919 -20.64 -25.37 21.84
N GLN A 920 -20.69 -26.44 21.02
CA GLN A 920 -19.53 -26.90 20.23
C GLN A 920 -18.95 -25.71 19.43
N ASP A 921 -17.63 -25.50 19.44
CA ASP A 921 -17.01 -24.39 18.70
C ASP A 921 -17.00 -24.71 17.19
N TYR A 922 -17.67 -23.88 16.39
CA TYR A 922 -17.76 -24.05 14.92
C TYR A 922 -16.59 -23.39 14.17
N ARG A 923 -15.63 -22.81 14.90
CA ARG A 923 -14.45 -22.18 14.30
C ARG A 923 -13.50 -23.21 13.71
N SER A 924 -12.76 -22.79 12.69
CA SER A 924 -11.62 -23.56 12.20
C SER A 924 -10.62 -23.79 13.35
N ARG A 925 -10.15 -25.04 13.54
CA ARG A 925 -9.10 -25.35 14.53
C ARG A 925 -7.91 -24.41 14.32
N PHE A 926 -7.29 -23.96 15.41
CA PHE A 926 -6.13 -23.06 15.32
C PHE A 926 -5.06 -23.68 14.42
N LYS A 927 -4.78 -23.03 13.29
CA LYS A 927 -3.79 -23.47 12.32
C LYS A 927 -2.43 -22.92 12.71
N GLU A 928 -1.47 -23.79 13.00
CA GLU A 928 -0.09 -23.36 13.22
C GLU A 928 0.48 -22.66 11.96
N ILE A 929 1.34 -21.68 12.22
CA ILE A 929 1.89 -20.77 11.22
C ILE A 929 2.70 -21.57 10.20
N SER A 930 2.37 -21.44 8.92
CA SER A 930 3.09 -22.16 7.87
C SER A 930 4.52 -21.62 7.69
N GLN A 931 5.42 -22.45 7.17
CA GLN A 931 6.81 -22.10 6.90
C GLN A 931 6.98 -20.80 6.06
N ASP A 932 6.02 -20.53 5.16
CA ASP A 932 5.99 -19.32 4.33
C ASP A 932 5.60 -18.08 5.15
N GLU A 933 4.64 -18.20 6.05
CA GLU A 933 4.22 -17.14 6.96
C GLU A 933 5.30 -16.87 8.03
N GLU A 934 5.92 -17.93 8.57
CA GLU A 934 7.07 -17.87 9.50
C GLU A 934 8.21 -17.06 8.85
N PHE A 935 8.58 -17.40 7.61
CA PHE A 935 9.61 -16.71 6.86
C PHE A 935 9.26 -15.25 6.54
N ASN A 936 8.03 -14.96 6.10
CA ASN A 936 7.60 -13.60 5.77
C ASN A 936 7.55 -12.68 7.01
N MET A 937 7.12 -13.18 8.18
CA MET A 937 7.13 -12.38 9.41
C MET A 937 8.54 -12.11 9.93
N ILE A 938 9.41 -13.13 9.95
CA ILE A 938 10.78 -13.02 10.48
C ILE A 938 11.73 -12.24 9.56
N SER A 939 11.43 -12.16 8.27
CA SER A 939 12.13 -11.28 7.32
C SER A 939 11.48 -9.90 7.14
N GLY A 940 10.25 -9.70 7.65
CA GLY A 940 9.51 -8.44 7.56
C GLY A 940 9.03 -8.05 6.16
N GLU A 941 9.35 -8.83 5.13
CA GLU A 941 8.98 -8.56 3.74
C GLU A 941 8.71 -9.85 2.96
N THR A 942 7.80 -9.79 1.99
CA THR A 942 7.65 -10.87 1.00
C THR A 942 8.86 -10.92 0.09
N ILE A 943 9.71 -11.93 0.27
CA ILE A 943 10.96 -12.11 -0.47
C ILE A 943 10.86 -13.39 -1.31
N GLY A 944 10.69 -13.18 -2.62
CA GLY A 944 10.54 -14.25 -3.62
C GLY A 944 11.71 -14.33 -4.60
N GLU A 945 11.76 -15.43 -5.34
CA GLU A 945 12.80 -15.68 -6.33
C GLU A 945 12.75 -14.68 -7.49
N GLY A 946 13.92 -14.35 -8.03
CA GLY A 946 14.11 -13.34 -9.05
C GLY A 946 14.12 -11.88 -8.57
N ARG A 947 13.66 -11.58 -7.35
CA ARG A 947 13.68 -10.21 -6.79
C ARG A 947 15.11 -9.67 -6.74
N ILE A 948 15.30 -8.43 -7.19
CA ILE A 948 16.56 -7.69 -7.05
C ILE A 948 16.59 -7.00 -5.68
N VAL A 949 17.71 -7.11 -4.98
CA VAL A 949 17.95 -6.61 -3.62
C VAL A 949 19.36 -6.05 -3.52
N GLU A 950 19.59 -5.14 -2.58
CA GLU A 950 20.94 -4.76 -2.17
C GLU A 950 21.39 -5.66 -1.00
N ALA A 951 22.66 -6.02 -0.98
CA ALA A 951 23.23 -6.94 -0.01
C ALA A 951 24.65 -6.50 0.38
N THR A 952 24.85 -6.24 1.67
CA THR A 952 26.16 -5.85 2.21
C THR A 952 27.00 -7.09 2.52
N VAL A 953 28.20 -7.19 1.96
CA VAL A 953 29.16 -8.27 2.21
C VAL A 953 29.61 -8.21 3.68
N LYS A 954 29.41 -9.30 4.43
CA LYS A 954 29.80 -9.42 5.84
C LYS A 954 30.98 -10.37 6.09
N ARG A 955 31.22 -11.34 5.20
CA ARG A 955 32.43 -12.17 5.24
C ARG A 955 32.74 -12.78 3.89
N VAL A 956 33.98 -12.66 3.41
CA VAL A 956 34.41 -13.28 2.13
C VAL A 956 35.26 -14.51 2.40
N THR A 957 35.12 -15.52 1.54
CA THR A 957 35.98 -16.71 1.46
C THR A 957 36.15 -17.11 0.01
N SER A 958 37.21 -17.84 -0.33
CA SER A 958 37.65 -18.08 -1.71
C SER A 958 36.57 -18.60 -2.68
N GLY A 959 35.65 -19.45 -2.20
CA GLY A 959 34.52 -19.98 -2.97
C GLY A 959 33.15 -19.33 -2.71
N LYS A 960 32.99 -18.46 -1.70
CA LYS A 960 31.70 -17.79 -1.41
C LYS A 960 31.83 -16.51 -0.58
N ALA A 961 30.97 -15.54 -0.86
CA ALA A 961 30.72 -14.40 0.02
C ALA A 961 29.42 -14.61 0.82
N ILE A 962 29.47 -14.29 2.11
CA ILE A 962 28.31 -14.19 3.00
C ILE A 962 27.94 -12.71 3.05
N CYS A 963 26.73 -12.41 2.60
CA CYS A 963 26.15 -11.06 2.61
C CYS A 963 25.00 -11.00 3.62
N VAL A 964 24.54 -9.79 3.93
CA VAL A 964 23.31 -9.52 4.69
C VAL A 964 22.50 -8.49 3.90
N LEU A 965 21.22 -8.80 3.70
CA LEU A 965 20.24 -7.91 3.09
C LEU A 965 19.76 -6.90 4.14
N ASP A 966 19.15 -5.78 3.73
CA ASP A 966 18.68 -4.73 4.64
C ASP A 966 17.67 -5.23 5.68
N CYS A 967 16.88 -6.26 5.33
CA CYS A 967 15.97 -6.97 6.23
C CYS A 967 16.66 -7.91 7.26
N GLY A 968 17.99 -7.95 7.29
CA GLY A 968 18.78 -8.82 8.17
C GLY A 968 18.90 -10.27 7.72
N LEU A 969 18.22 -10.69 6.64
CA LEU A 969 18.40 -12.02 6.05
C LEU A 969 19.82 -12.23 5.54
N LYS A 970 20.29 -13.47 5.66
CA LYS A 970 21.60 -13.88 5.18
C LYS A 970 21.57 -14.17 3.68
N GLY A 971 22.40 -13.46 2.91
CA GLY A 971 22.70 -13.78 1.52
C GLY A 971 23.90 -14.73 1.42
N ILE A 972 23.85 -15.68 0.49
CA ILE A 972 25.00 -16.48 0.08
C ILE A 972 25.22 -16.27 -1.42
N LEU A 973 26.32 -15.61 -1.77
CA LEU A 973 26.79 -15.42 -3.13
C LEU A 973 27.93 -16.43 -3.38
N MET A 974 27.70 -17.38 -4.28
CA MET A 974 28.73 -18.36 -4.68
C MET A 974 29.67 -17.76 -5.73
N LYS A 975 30.90 -18.28 -5.80
CA LYS A 975 31.90 -17.87 -6.79
C LYS A 975 31.38 -17.93 -8.23
N GLU A 976 30.60 -18.97 -8.52
CA GLU A 976 30.03 -19.28 -9.84
C GLU A 976 28.89 -18.33 -10.23
N ASP A 977 28.36 -17.52 -9.29
CA ASP A 977 27.24 -16.60 -9.48
C ASP A 977 27.64 -15.11 -9.39
N TYR A 978 28.93 -14.81 -9.27
CA TYR A 978 29.43 -13.43 -9.23
C TYR A 978 29.57 -12.76 -10.61
N SER A 979 29.82 -13.52 -11.69
CA SER A 979 30.06 -12.99 -13.03
C SER A 979 29.64 -13.97 -14.12
N ASP A 980 29.50 -13.47 -15.35
CA ASP A 980 29.17 -14.27 -16.54
C ASP A 980 30.41 -14.85 -17.25
N ASP A 981 31.62 -14.39 -16.90
CA ASP A 981 32.86 -15.00 -17.38
C ASP A 981 32.98 -16.45 -16.86
N ASP A 982 33.61 -17.29 -17.68
CA ASP A 982 33.65 -18.77 -17.66
C ASP A 982 34.39 -19.41 -16.45
N GLY A 983 34.45 -18.72 -15.31
CA GLY A 983 35.07 -19.15 -14.04
C GLY A 983 36.60 -19.21 -14.03
N LYS A 984 37.26 -19.08 -15.18
CA LYS A 984 38.70 -19.31 -15.39
C LYS A 984 39.59 -18.19 -14.83
N ASP A 985 39.18 -16.94 -14.94
CA ASP A 985 39.96 -15.77 -14.48
C ASP A 985 39.63 -15.31 -13.05
N ILE A 986 38.58 -15.87 -12.44
CA ILE A 986 38.28 -15.69 -11.01
C ILE A 986 38.87 -16.90 -10.27
N LEU A 987 40.08 -16.76 -9.75
CA LEU A 987 40.64 -17.80 -8.87
C LEU A 987 39.97 -17.78 -7.49
N ASP A 988 39.76 -16.59 -6.92
CA ASP A 988 39.33 -16.36 -5.53
C ASP A 988 38.45 -15.10 -5.43
N LEU A 989 37.30 -15.18 -4.76
CA LEU A 989 36.39 -14.05 -4.52
C LEU A 989 36.99 -12.94 -3.64
N SER A 990 37.88 -13.30 -2.71
CA SER A 990 38.51 -12.39 -1.74
C SER A 990 39.47 -11.39 -2.39
N ASN A 991 39.85 -11.62 -3.66
CA ASN A 991 40.60 -10.68 -4.50
C ASN A 991 39.69 -9.72 -5.29
N LYS A 992 38.36 -9.80 -5.13
CA LYS A 992 37.35 -9.02 -5.86
C LYS A 992 36.36 -8.31 -4.94
N LEU A 993 36.06 -8.89 -3.77
CA LEU A 993 35.11 -8.37 -2.79
C LEU A 993 35.81 -8.14 -1.44
N CYS A 994 35.48 -7.03 -0.80
CA CYS A 994 35.88 -6.67 0.56
C CYS A 994 34.68 -6.77 1.52
N GLU A 995 34.96 -6.91 2.81
CA GLU A 995 33.93 -6.84 3.85
C GLU A 995 33.46 -5.38 4.00
N GLY A 996 32.14 -5.16 3.94
CA GLY A 996 31.53 -3.83 3.85
C GLY A 996 31.08 -3.43 2.43
N ASP A 997 31.47 -4.13 1.37
CA ASP A 997 31.01 -3.85 0.01
C ASP A 997 29.48 -4.04 -0.11
N VAL A 998 28.78 -3.10 -0.75
CA VAL A 998 27.35 -3.22 -1.08
C VAL A 998 27.20 -3.71 -2.52
N LEU A 999 26.48 -4.82 -2.70
CA LEU A 999 26.26 -5.45 -3.99
C LEU A 999 24.77 -5.42 -4.35
N THR A 1000 24.45 -4.99 -5.57
CA THR A 1000 23.12 -5.20 -6.15
C THR A 1000 23.03 -6.63 -6.68
N CYS A 1001 22.16 -7.44 -6.11
CA CYS A 1001 22.07 -8.88 -6.35
C CYS A 1001 20.66 -9.28 -6.77
N LYS A 1002 20.54 -10.32 -7.59
CA LYS A 1002 19.29 -11.04 -7.84
C LYS A 1002 19.18 -12.24 -6.89
N ILE A 1003 18.02 -12.43 -6.28
CA ILE A 1003 17.73 -13.65 -5.51
C ILE A 1003 17.51 -14.81 -6.49
N ARG A 1004 18.36 -15.83 -6.40
CA ARG A 1004 18.32 -17.03 -7.23
C ARG A 1004 17.45 -18.14 -6.61
N GLY A 1005 17.35 -18.19 -5.28
CA GLY A 1005 16.52 -19.15 -4.57
C GLY A 1005 16.41 -18.85 -3.07
N VAL A 1006 15.29 -19.25 -2.44
CA VAL A 1006 14.99 -18.93 -1.03
C VAL A 1006 14.96 -20.19 -0.16
N GLN A 1007 15.82 -20.27 0.85
CA GLN A 1007 15.90 -21.41 1.79
C GLN A 1007 15.18 -21.08 3.10
N LYS A 1008 13.84 -21.10 3.04
CA LYS A 1008 12.92 -20.73 4.13
C LYS A 1008 13.28 -21.39 5.48
N ASN A 1009 13.42 -22.72 5.49
CA ASN A 1009 13.85 -23.55 6.64
C ASN A 1009 15.13 -23.09 7.37
N ARG A 1010 15.98 -22.28 6.73
CA ARG A 1010 17.29 -21.90 7.27
C ARG A 1010 17.57 -20.40 7.18
N TYR A 1011 16.56 -19.59 6.87
CA TYR A 1011 16.61 -18.13 6.90
C TYR A 1011 17.76 -17.52 6.08
N PHE A 1012 18.00 -18.06 4.88
CA PHE A 1012 18.96 -17.50 3.94
C PHE A 1012 18.48 -17.56 2.49
N VAL A 1013 19.07 -16.70 1.65
CA VAL A 1013 18.81 -16.62 0.21
C VAL A 1013 20.10 -16.83 -0.58
N PHE A 1014 19.99 -17.48 -1.74
CA PHE A 1014 21.07 -17.54 -2.72
C PHE A 1014 21.04 -16.29 -3.60
N LEU A 1015 22.19 -15.65 -3.78
CA LEU A 1015 22.37 -14.40 -4.51
C LEU A 1015 23.21 -14.61 -5.79
N SER A 1016 22.92 -13.81 -6.81
CA SER A 1016 23.65 -13.76 -8.08
C SER A 1016 23.88 -12.31 -8.52
N CYS A 1017 25.08 -12.02 -9.02
CA CYS A 1017 25.48 -10.72 -9.58
C CYS A 1017 25.67 -10.75 -11.11
N LYS A 1018 25.47 -11.91 -11.74
CA LYS A 1018 25.58 -12.12 -13.19
C LYS A 1018 24.79 -11.11 -14.01
N GLU A 1019 25.43 -10.43 -14.96
CA GLU A 1019 24.76 -9.47 -15.84
C GLU A 1019 23.72 -10.17 -16.74
N SER A 1020 23.94 -11.45 -17.08
CA SER A 1020 22.98 -12.28 -17.82
C SER A 1020 21.72 -12.64 -17.04
N GLU A 1021 21.82 -12.81 -15.71
CA GLU A 1021 20.68 -13.12 -14.83
C GLU A 1021 19.99 -11.85 -14.33
N MET A 1022 20.73 -10.76 -14.14
CA MET A 1022 20.22 -9.43 -13.81
C MET A 1022 19.37 -8.82 -14.96
N LYS A 1023 19.58 -9.28 -16.20
CA LYS A 1023 18.68 -9.00 -17.33
C LYS A 1023 17.37 -9.78 -17.15
N LEU A 1024 16.25 -9.07 -17.02
CA LEU A 1024 14.93 -9.68 -16.81
C LEU A 1024 14.47 -10.50 -18.02
N LYS A 1025 14.54 -11.83 -17.91
CA LYS A 1025 13.43 -12.67 -18.37
C LYS A 1025 12.28 -12.48 -17.39
N ARG A 1026 11.14 -11.97 -17.86
CA ARG A 1026 9.89 -11.98 -17.06
C ARG A 1026 9.43 -13.43 -16.91
N ASN A 1027 9.11 -13.85 -15.69
CA ASN A 1027 8.34 -15.08 -15.49
C ASN A 1027 6.93 -14.83 -16.03
N VAL A 1028 6.44 -15.74 -16.86
CA VAL A 1028 5.11 -15.66 -17.46
C VAL A 1028 4.10 -16.22 -16.45
N GLY A 1029 3.70 -15.38 -15.50
CA GLY A 1029 2.33 -15.43 -14.96
C GLY A 1029 1.35 -14.88 -16.00
N GLU A 1030 0.07 -15.18 -15.85
CA GLU A 1030 -0.99 -14.82 -16.82
C GLU A 1030 -0.98 -13.32 -17.13
N VAL A 1031 -0.63 -12.96 -18.36
CA VAL A 1031 -0.61 -11.56 -18.82
C VAL A 1031 -1.95 -11.23 -19.45
N ASP A 1032 -2.70 -10.36 -18.77
CA ASP A 1032 -3.91 -9.68 -19.26
C ASP A 1032 -3.62 -9.03 -20.63
N ASP A 1033 -4.29 -9.49 -21.70
CA ASP A 1033 -4.00 -9.18 -23.13
C ASP A 1033 -3.92 -7.66 -23.47
N TYR A 1034 -4.41 -6.81 -22.59
CA TYR A 1034 -4.44 -5.35 -22.73
C TYR A 1034 -3.11 -4.65 -22.39
N TYR A 1035 -2.02 -5.37 -22.11
CA TYR A 1035 -0.70 -4.78 -21.84
C TYR A 1035 0.22 -4.74 -23.08
N TYR A 1036 0.98 -3.65 -23.24
CA TYR A 1036 1.96 -3.53 -24.34
C TYR A 1036 3.16 -4.47 -24.18
N HIS A 1037 3.37 -5.35 -25.16
CA HIS A 1037 4.63 -6.10 -25.32
C HIS A 1037 5.65 -5.42 -26.26
N GLU A 1038 5.21 -4.69 -27.29
CA GLU A 1038 6.11 -4.24 -28.39
C GLU A 1038 6.89 -2.93 -28.13
N TYR A 1039 6.51 -2.13 -27.12
CA TYR A 1039 7.07 -0.78 -26.94
C TYR A 1039 8.41 -0.74 -26.17
N GLU A 1040 8.84 -1.86 -25.58
CA GLU A 1040 10.14 -1.94 -24.92
C GLU A 1040 11.31 -1.98 -25.91
N ASP A 1041 11.17 -2.57 -27.10
CA ASP A 1041 12.24 -2.61 -28.12
C ASP A 1041 12.57 -1.24 -28.74
N GLN A 1042 11.59 -0.33 -28.83
CA GLN A 1042 11.85 1.02 -29.32
C GLN A 1042 12.42 1.92 -28.22
N ASN A 1043 11.97 1.76 -26.98
CA ASN A 1043 12.47 2.53 -25.85
C ASN A 1043 13.77 1.99 -25.24
N SER A 1044 14.12 0.71 -25.41
CA SER A 1044 15.45 0.18 -25.10
C SER A 1044 16.49 0.87 -25.99
N VAL A 1045 16.29 0.82 -27.31
CA VAL A 1045 17.16 1.46 -28.31
C VAL A 1045 17.28 2.98 -28.10
N VAL A 1046 16.23 3.67 -27.64
CA VAL A 1046 16.29 5.12 -27.32
C VAL A 1046 16.90 5.41 -25.94
N SER A 1047 16.64 4.57 -24.93
CA SER A 1047 17.18 4.75 -23.57
C SER A 1047 18.66 4.34 -23.48
N GLU A 1048 19.10 3.32 -24.20
CA GLU A 1048 20.53 3.01 -24.41
C GLU A 1048 21.24 4.15 -25.12
N LYS A 1049 20.64 4.74 -26.18
CA LYS A 1049 21.18 5.94 -26.83
C LYS A 1049 21.27 7.13 -25.86
N LYS A 1050 20.32 7.29 -24.93
CA LYS A 1050 20.38 8.33 -23.88
C LYS A 1050 21.38 8.02 -22.76
N LYS A 1051 21.50 6.77 -22.31
CA LYS A 1051 22.48 6.31 -21.30
C LYS A 1051 23.91 6.43 -21.85
N THR A 1052 24.16 5.97 -23.07
CA THR A 1052 25.47 6.09 -23.75
C THR A 1052 25.84 7.53 -24.13
N VAL A 1053 24.87 8.45 -24.27
CA VAL A 1053 25.14 9.90 -24.40
C VAL A 1053 25.44 10.53 -23.04
N LYS A 1054 24.68 10.25 -21.97
CA LYS A 1054 24.98 10.77 -20.62
C LYS A 1054 26.36 10.31 -20.12
N ALA A 1055 26.71 9.04 -20.31
CA ALA A 1055 28.00 8.48 -19.91
C ALA A 1055 29.21 9.14 -20.63
N LYS A 1056 29.03 9.69 -21.84
CA LYS A 1056 30.10 10.36 -22.59
C LYS A 1056 30.42 11.78 -22.10
N ASN A 1057 29.55 12.39 -21.31
CA ASN A 1057 29.70 13.78 -20.87
C ASN A 1057 30.24 13.94 -19.43
N GLN A 1058 30.40 12.85 -18.67
CA GLN A 1058 30.96 12.89 -17.32
C GLN A 1058 32.49 12.78 -17.33
N PHE A 1059 33.17 13.91 -17.16
CA PHE A 1059 34.55 13.93 -16.68
C PHE A 1059 34.56 14.06 -15.14
N LYS A 1060 35.61 13.60 -14.47
CA LYS A 1060 35.77 13.83 -13.02
C LYS A 1060 36.36 15.22 -12.77
N HIS A 1061 35.73 16.00 -11.90
CA HIS A 1061 36.21 17.29 -11.43
C HIS A 1061 37.64 17.16 -10.85
N ARG A 1062 38.49 18.15 -11.10
CA ARG A 1062 39.92 18.16 -10.72
C ARG A 1062 40.21 19.28 -9.74
N MET A 1063 41.05 19.02 -8.75
CA MET A 1063 41.59 20.07 -7.87
C MET A 1063 42.93 20.52 -8.45
N ILE A 1064 42.87 21.34 -9.50
CA ILE A 1064 44.03 21.92 -10.19
C ILE A 1064 43.81 23.43 -10.24
N VAL A 1065 44.59 24.18 -9.47
CA VAL A 1065 44.53 25.64 -9.42
C VAL A 1065 45.52 26.20 -10.44
N HIS A 1066 45.04 26.54 -11.64
CA HIS A 1066 45.86 27.18 -12.68
C HIS A 1066 45.02 28.11 -13.56
N PRO A 1067 45.46 29.35 -13.90
CA PRO A 1067 44.67 30.30 -14.68
C PRO A 1067 44.23 29.83 -16.08
N ARG A 1068 44.94 28.84 -16.66
CA ARG A 1068 44.60 28.23 -17.96
C ARG A 1068 43.83 26.91 -17.84
N PHE A 1069 43.50 26.46 -16.63
CA PHE A 1069 42.75 25.23 -16.38
C PHE A 1069 41.32 25.52 -15.93
N GLN A 1070 40.33 24.81 -16.49
CA GLN A 1070 38.94 24.84 -16.00
C GLN A 1070 38.26 23.46 -16.07
N ASN A 1071 37.44 23.14 -15.07
CA ASN A 1071 36.60 21.93 -15.03
C ASN A 1071 35.33 22.09 -15.89
N ILE A 1072 35.51 22.09 -17.22
CA ILE A 1072 34.43 22.27 -18.20
C ILE A 1072 34.44 21.16 -19.27
N THR A 1073 33.28 20.90 -19.87
CA THR A 1073 33.12 19.95 -20.98
C THR A 1073 33.83 20.41 -22.26
N ALA A 1074 33.90 19.52 -23.25
CA ALA A 1074 34.42 19.85 -24.57
C ALA A 1074 33.56 20.86 -25.35
N GLU A 1075 32.28 21.03 -25.00
CA GLU A 1075 31.37 21.95 -25.67
C GLU A 1075 31.38 23.33 -25.00
N GLU A 1076 31.34 23.38 -23.67
CA GLU A 1076 31.55 24.62 -22.90
C GLU A 1076 32.91 25.25 -23.20
N ALA A 1077 33.97 24.46 -23.40
CA ALA A 1077 35.27 24.97 -23.83
C ALA A 1077 35.25 25.58 -25.25
N ARG A 1078 34.38 25.11 -26.17
CA ARG A 1078 34.19 25.74 -27.48
C ARG A 1078 33.46 27.08 -27.36
N VAL A 1079 32.43 27.15 -26.51
CA VAL A 1079 31.69 28.39 -26.23
C VAL A 1079 32.59 29.41 -25.51
N TYR A 1080 33.41 28.97 -24.55
CA TYR A 1080 34.37 29.84 -23.87
C TYR A 1080 35.40 30.45 -24.83
N LEU A 1081 35.84 29.69 -25.85
CA LEU A 1081 36.81 30.16 -26.84
C LEU A 1081 36.20 30.89 -28.05
N SER A 1082 34.89 30.76 -28.34
CA SER A 1082 34.30 31.35 -29.57
C SER A 1082 34.57 32.85 -29.66
N ASP A 1083 34.39 33.55 -28.55
CA ASP A 1083 34.43 35.01 -28.43
C ASP A 1083 35.85 35.52 -28.12
N LYS A 1084 36.86 34.64 -28.17
CA LYS A 1084 38.27 34.94 -27.91
C LYS A 1084 39.06 35.14 -29.20
N ASN A 1085 40.22 35.77 -29.06
CA ASN A 1085 41.19 35.92 -30.14
C ASN A 1085 41.73 34.56 -30.61
N ASN A 1086 42.11 34.49 -31.89
CA ASN A 1086 42.85 33.34 -32.41
C ASN A 1086 44.17 33.17 -31.65
N GLY A 1087 44.57 31.93 -31.36
CA GLY A 1087 45.68 31.56 -30.51
C GLY A 1087 45.32 31.36 -29.03
N GLU A 1088 44.18 31.86 -28.56
CA GLU A 1088 43.75 31.67 -27.17
C GLU A 1088 43.51 30.18 -26.86
N SER A 1089 43.88 29.76 -25.65
CA SER A 1089 43.84 28.36 -25.24
C SER A 1089 43.37 28.14 -23.80
N ILE A 1090 42.86 26.93 -23.56
CA ILE A 1090 42.35 26.45 -22.28
C ILE A 1090 42.63 24.95 -22.13
N ILE A 1091 42.96 24.52 -20.93
CA ILE A 1091 43.12 23.11 -20.55
C ILE A 1091 41.89 22.70 -19.73
N ARG A 1092 41.36 21.51 -20.02
CA ARG A 1092 40.24 20.90 -19.30
C ARG A 1092 40.49 19.42 -19.01
N PRO A 1093 39.71 18.78 -18.12
CA PRO A 1093 39.76 17.33 -17.93
C PRO A 1093 39.53 16.56 -19.24
N SER A 1094 40.16 15.40 -19.40
CA SER A 1094 39.86 14.48 -20.50
C SER A 1094 38.77 13.48 -20.14
N SER A 1095 37.91 13.16 -21.11
CA SER A 1095 36.97 12.03 -21.01
C SER A 1095 37.66 10.66 -21.10
N ARG A 1096 38.97 10.61 -21.40
CA ARG A 1096 39.77 9.36 -21.41
C ARG A 1096 40.20 8.87 -20.02
N GLY A 1097 39.99 9.65 -18.96
CA GLY A 1097 40.25 9.25 -17.57
C GLY A 1097 41.20 10.19 -16.81
N CYS A 1098 41.45 9.85 -15.54
CA CYS A 1098 42.10 10.73 -14.54
C CYS A 1098 43.60 10.99 -14.72
N ASN A 1099 44.21 10.39 -15.75
CA ASN A 1099 45.63 10.52 -16.09
C ASN A 1099 45.81 11.27 -17.43
N TYR A 1100 44.78 11.99 -17.87
CA TYR A 1100 44.76 12.73 -19.14
C TYR A 1100 44.06 14.08 -18.96
N LEU A 1101 44.69 15.14 -19.45
CA LEU A 1101 44.06 16.44 -19.68
C LEU A 1101 43.90 16.69 -21.19
N THR A 1102 43.07 17.65 -21.57
CA THR A 1102 42.95 18.11 -22.97
C THR A 1102 43.19 19.61 -23.05
N LEU A 1103 44.24 20.00 -23.76
CA LEU A 1103 44.53 21.35 -24.20
C LEU A 1103 43.71 21.65 -25.47
N MET A 1104 42.92 22.71 -25.46
CA MET A 1104 42.18 23.24 -26.60
C MET A 1104 42.76 24.61 -27.00
N ILE A 1105 43.00 24.84 -28.30
CA ILE A 1105 43.53 26.09 -28.85
C ILE A 1105 42.64 26.56 -30.00
N LYS A 1106 42.19 27.82 -29.99
CA LYS A 1106 41.49 28.44 -31.13
C LYS A 1106 42.48 28.72 -32.26
N ILE A 1107 42.26 28.12 -33.44
CA ILE A 1107 43.06 28.35 -34.65
C ILE A 1107 42.46 29.50 -35.46
N PHE A 1108 41.14 29.46 -35.61
CA PHE A 1108 40.33 30.40 -36.36
C PHE A 1108 38.88 30.30 -35.87
N ASP A 1109 37.98 31.14 -36.37
CA ASP A 1109 36.57 31.07 -35.97
C ASP A 1109 35.96 29.70 -36.31
N ASN A 1110 35.35 29.08 -35.29
CA ASN A 1110 34.85 27.69 -35.27
C ASN A 1110 35.89 26.56 -35.50
N VAL A 1111 37.19 26.87 -35.60
CA VAL A 1111 38.28 25.89 -35.78
C VAL A 1111 39.15 25.80 -34.54
N TYR A 1112 39.07 24.67 -33.84
CA TYR A 1112 39.80 24.40 -32.59
C TYR A 1112 40.69 23.17 -32.71
N VAL A 1113 41.94 23.27 -32.28
CA VAL A 1113 42.85 22.13 -32.11
C VAL A 1113 42.68 21.57 -30.71
N HIS A 1114 42.65 20.24 -30.61
CA HIS A 1114 42.69 19.50 -29.36
C HIS A 1114 44.03 18.75 -29.27
N LYS A 1115 44.69 18.81 -28.12
CA LYS A 1115 45.88 18.02 -27.79
C LYS A 1115 45.69 17.37 -26.43
N GLU A 1116 45.97 16.07 -26.38
CA GLU A 1116 45.95 15.31 -25.13
C GLU A 1116 47.29 15.49 -24.42
N ILE A 1117 47.21 15.73 -23.11
CA ILE A 1117 48.36 15.74 -22.21
C ILE A 1117 48.21 14.49 -21.35
N PHE A 1118 49.19 13.59 -21.40
CA PHE A 1118 49.25 12.44 -20.49
C PHE A 1118 49.95 12.84 -19.19
N GLU A 1119 49.42 12.40 -18.06
CA GLU A 1119 49.94 12.69 -16.72
C GLU A 1119 50.59 11.45 -16.12
N GLY A 1120 51.91 11.52 -15.90
CA GLY A 1120 52.70 10.45 -15.29
C GLY A 1120 52.66 10.48 -13.75
N GLU A 1121 53.00 9.33 -13.17
CA GLU A 1121 53.40 9.19 -11.75
C GLU A 1121 52.37 9.71 -10.72
N LYS A 1122 51.10 9.32 -10.90
CA LYS A 1122 50.04 9.50 -9.90
C LYS A 1122 49.89 8.29 -8.98
N GLU A 1123 49.85 8.54 -7.68
CA GLU A 1123 49.51 7.56 -6.65
C GLU A 1123 47.99 7.50 -6.46
N LYS A 1124 47.43 6.35 -6.02
CA LYS A 1124 45.98 6.10 -6.02
C LYS A 1124 45.16 7.14 -5.23
N VAL A 1125 45.72 7.73 -4.18
CA VAL A 1125 45.06 8.77 -3.37
C VAL A 1125 45.09 10.13 -4.06
N SER A 1126 46.19 10.45 -4.76
CA SER A 1126 46.39 11.72 -5.49
C SER A 1126 45.58 11.87 -6.78
N LEU A 1127 44.62 10.98 -7.06
CA LEU A 1127 43.95 10.90 -8.36
C LEU A 1127 43.13 12.14 -8.76
N GLN A 1128 42.96 13.15 -7.91
CA GLN A 1128 42.30 14.44 -8.22
C GLN A 1128 43.26 15.60 -8.57
N SER A 1129 44.53 15.54 -8.15
CA SER A 1129 45.55 16.57 -8.42
C SER A 1129 46.17 16.41 -9.83
N ILE A 1130 47.09 17.31 -10.18
CA ILE A 1130 47.95 17.12 -11.37
C ILE A 1130 49.00 16.03 -11.12
N GLY A 1131 49.50 15.39 -12.18
CA GLY A 1131 50.59 14.40 -12.11
C GLY A 1131 51.99 15.05 -12.05
N LYS A 1132 53.00 14.30 -11.60
CA LYS A 1132 54.39 14.80 -11.43
C LYS A 1132 55.12 15.06 -12.76
N THR A 1133 54.63 14.52 -13.87
CA THR A 1133 55.16 14.80 -15.22
C THR A 1133 54.03 14.88 -16.24
N LEU A 1134 54.13 15.82 -17.18
CA LEU A 1134 53.19 16.00 -18.28
C LEU A 1134 53.85 15.60 -19.62
N LYS A 1135 53.11 14.93 -20.51
CA LYS A 1135 53.63 14.48 -21.82
C LYS A 1135 52.69 14.82 -22.96
N ILE A 1136 53.22 15.41 -24.04
CA ILE A 1136 52.49 15.73 -25.26
C ILE A 1136 53.24 15.13 -26.46
N GLY A 1137 52.84 13.91 -26.85
CA GLY A 1137 53.61 13.10 -27.79
C GLY A 1137 54.94 12.67 -27.16
N ASP A 1138 56.03 12.89 -27.89
CA ASP A 1138 57.39 12.50 -27.46
C ASP A 1138 58.05 13.53 -26.49
N GLU A 1139 57.37 14.63 -26.15
CA GLU A 1139 57.92 15.72 -25.34
C GLU A 1139 57.37 15.70 -23.90
N THR A 1140 58.29 15.83 -22.94
CA THR A 1140 58.05 15.94 -21.50
C THR A 1140 58.10 17.39 -21.02
N PHE A 1141 57.22 17.69 -20.09
CA PHE A 1141 57.10 18.97 -19.40
C PHE A 1141 56.90 18.72 -17.89
N GLU A 1142 57.37 19.65 -17.06
CA GLU A 1142 57.28 19.54 -15.60
C GLU A 1142 55.90 20.01 -15.08
N ASP A 1143 55.40 21.15 -15.58
CA ASP A 1143 54.11 21.72 -15.18
C ASP A 1143 53.30 22.32 -16.36
N ILE A 1144 52.17 22.96 -16.06
CA ILE A 1144 51.29 23.59 -17.06
C ILE A 1144 51.92 24.86 -17.66
N ASP A 1145 52.64 25.66 -16.88
CA ASP A 1145 53.24 26.90 -17.40
C ASP A 1145 54.40 26.59 -18.35
N GLU A 1146 55.13 25.51 -18.11
CA GLU A 1146 56.11 24.99 -19.06
C GLU A 1146 55.44 24.46 -20.35
N VAL A 1147 54.28 23.78 -20.26
CA VAL A 1147 53.47 23.42 -21.45
C VAL A 1147 53.04 24.67 -22.21
N MET A 1148 52.58 25.71 -21.53
CA MET A 1148 52.20 26.98 -22.16
C MET A 1148 53.40 27.61 -22.88
N TYR A 1149 54.53 27.79 -22.19
CA TYR A 1149 55.71 28.48 -22.72
C TYR A 1149 56.47 27.70 -23.81
N ARG A 1150 56.62 26.38 -23.67
CA ARG A 1150 57.38 25.55 -24.65
C ARG A 1150 56.53 24.99 -25.78
N TYR A 1151 55.23 24.78 -25.58
CA TYR A 1151 54.35 24.20 -26.61
C TYR A 1151 53.36 25.22 -27.18
N VAL A 1152 52.62 25.96 -26.34
CA VAL A 1152 51.54 26.84 -26.81
C VAL A 1152 52.08 28.13 -27.43
N ASP A 1153 52.93 28.88 -26.74
CA ASP A 1153 53.40 30.19 -27.23
C ASP A 1153 54.13 30.08 -28.60
N PRO A 1154 55.04 29.11 -28.84
CA PRO A 1154 55.66 28.95 -30.14
C PRO A 1154 54.65 28.51 -31.21
N PHE A 1155 53.65 27.69 -30.87
CA PHE A 1155 52.59 27.30 -31.78
C PHE A 1155 51.71 28.50 -32.17
N VAL A 1156 51.38 29.38 -31.23
CA VAL A 1156 50.61 30.61 -31.45
C VAL A 1156 51.41 31.65 -32.25
N VAL A 1157 52.71 31.79 -32.02
CA VAL A 1157 53.57 32.66 -32.84
C VAL A 1157 53.58 32.20 -34.31
N HIS A 1158 53.71 30.90 -34.57
CA HIS A 1158 53.61 30.36 -35.94
C HIS A 1158 52.19 30.48 -36.52
N LEU A 1159 51.15 30.31 -35.71
CA LEU A 1159 49.75 30.54 -36.10
C LEU A 1159 49.55 31.97 -36.62
N MET A 1160 49.92 32.98 -35.82
CA MET A 1160 49.82 34.39 -36.19
C MET A 1160 50.69 34.74 -37.41
N THR A 1161 51.88 34.14 -37.52
CA THR A 1161 52.77 34.35 -38.67
C THR A 1161 52.16 33.89 -40.00
N MET A 1162 51.36 32.80 -39.99
CA MET A 1162 50.65 32.35 -41.19
C MET A 1162 49.38 33.17 -41.46
N LEU A 1163 48.58 33.48 -40.42
CA LEU A 1163 47.35 34.29 -40.56
C LEU A 1163 47.63 35.72 -41.05
N SER A 1164 48.77 36.31 -40.66
CA SER A 1164 49.22 37.64 -41.10
C SER A 1164 50.01 37.64 -42.41
N TYR A 1165 50.27 36.48 -43.03
CA TYR A 1165 51.07 36.42 -44.24
C TYR A 1165 50.37 37.07 -45.43
N ARG A 1166 51.10 37.89 -46.22
CA ARG A 1166 50.62 38.68 -47.38
C ARG A 1166 49.81 37.96 -48.48
N LYS A 1167 49.77 36.63 -48.48
CA LYS A 1167 48.98 35.78 -49.40
C LYS A 1167 48.01 34.84 -48.67
N PHE A 1168 47.77 35.06 -47.37
CA PHE A 1168 46.65 34.45 -46.66
C PHE A 1168 45.32 35.05 -47.15
N ARG A 1169 44.28 34.21 -47.23
CA ARG A 1169 42.92 34.54 -47.62
C ARG A 1169 41.94 33.72 -46.77
N ASN A 1170 40.91 34.39 -46.26
CA ASN A 1170 39.72 33.74 -45.72
C ASN A 1170 38.67 33.63 -46.84
N GLY A 1171 37.83 32.60 -46.79
CA GLY A 1171 36.81 32.29 -47.80
C GLY A 1171 36.63 30.77 -47.98
N THR A 1172 35.52 30.35 -48.57
CA THR A 1172 35.30 28.93 -48.88
C THR A 1172 36.19 28.45 -50.02
N LYS A 1173 36.34 27.13 -50.16
CA LYS A 1173 37.14 26.50 -51.24
C LYS A 1173 36.72 27.00 -52.64
N SER A 1174 35.42 27.19 -52.86
CA SER A 1174 34.88 27.66 -54.15
C SER A 1174 35.20 29.14 -54.42
N GLU A 1175 35.15 30.00 -53.41
CA GLU A 1175 35.57 31.41 -53.51
C GLU A 1175 37.07 31.52 -53.80
N ILE A 1176 37.88 30.74 -53.07
CA ILE A 1176 39.33 30.69 -53.26
C ILE A 1176 39.69 30.20 -54.67
N ASP A 1177 39.04 29.14 -55.17
CA ASP A 1177 39.27 28.64 -56.53
C ASP A 1177 38.89 29.65 -57.60
N SER A 1178 37.77 30.37 -57.43
CA SER A 1178 37.31 31.42 -58.34
C SER A 1178 38.25 32.64 -58.34
N LEU A 1179 38.75 33.02 -57.16
CA LEU A 1179 39.74 34.09 -57.00
C LEU A 1179 41.09 33.71 -57.61
N LEU A 1180 41.57 32.48 -57.40
CA LEU A 1180 42.83 32.00 -57.98
C LEU A 1180 42.75 31.86 -59.50
N ARG A 1181 41.60 31.48 -60.07
CA ARG A 1181 41.36 31.47 -61.53
C ARG A 1181 41.40 32.88 -62.12
N SER A 1182 40.69 33.84 -61.53
CA SER A 1182 40.67 35.22 -62.04
C SER A 1182 42.02 35.95 -61.90
N GLU A 1183 42.75 35.78 -60.79
CA GLU A 1183 44.11 36.34 -60.66
C GLU A 1183 45.10 35.64 -61.64
N LYS A 1184 44.87 34.37 -62.00
CA LYS A 1184 45.65 33.64 -63.02
C LYS A 1184 45.35 34.09 -64.45
N GLU A 1185 44.11 34.41 -64.78
CA GLU A 1185 43.74 35.02 -66.07
C GLU A 1185 44.42 36.39 -66.26
N GLN A 1186 44.53 37.18 -65.17
CA GLN A 1186 45.25 38.46 -65.17
C GLN A 1186 46.78 38.29 -65.25
N THR A 1187 47.33 37.15 -64.80
CA THR A 1187 48.79 36.89 -64.80
C THR A 1187 49.18 35.51 -65.37
N PRO A 1188 48.91 35.20 -66.66
CA PRO A 1188 49.00 33.84 -67.19
C PRO A 1188 50.37 33.15 -67.07
N THR A 1189 51.45 33.93 -67.09
CA THR A 1189 52.83 33.43 -66.99
C THR A 1189 53.27 33.09 -65.57
N MET A 1190 52.58 33.56 -64.53
CA MET A 1190 52.94 33.32 -63.14
C MET A 1190 52.13 32.17 -62.52
N VAL A 1191 52.66 31.60 -61.43
CA VAL A 1191 51.89 30.70 -60.56
C VAL A 1191 51.23 31.54 -59.49
N VAL A 1192 49.89 31.51 -59.46
CA VAL A 1192 49.11 32.19 -58.44
C VAL A 1192 48.84 31.21 -57.30
N TYR A 1193 49.01 31.68 -56.06
CA TYR A 1193 48.83 30.87 -54.85
C TYR A 1193 48.36 31.74 -53.67
N CYS A 1194 47.65 31.11 -52.73
CA CYS A 1194 47.27 31.67 -51.44
C CYS A 1194 47.28 30.61 -50.34
N PHE A 1195 47.24 31.05 -49.09
CA PHE A 1195 47.03 30.20 -47.91
C PHE A 1195 45.63 30.44 -47.34
N GLY A 1196 44.99 29.41 -46.81
CA GLY A 1196 43.73 29.49 -46.05
C GLY A 1196 43.73 28.51 -44.88
N VAL A 1197 42.77 28.60 -43.96
CA VAL A 1197 42.62 27.64 -42.85
C VAL A 1197 41.94 26.36 -43.34
N SER A 1198 42.39 25.19 -42.88
CA SER A 1198 41.68 23.93 -43.15
C SER A 1198 40.54 23.73 -42.14
N LEU A 1199 39.30 23.64 -42.65
CA LEU A 1199 38.15 23.17 -41.88
C LEU A 1199 38.15 21.63 -41.73
N GLU A 1200 38.73 20.93 -42.71
CA GLU A 1200 38.83 19.46 -42.78
C GLU A 1200 39.84 18.90 -41.76
N TYR A 1201 40.97 19.61 -41.56
CA TYR A 1201 42.06 19.19 -40.68
C TYR A 1201 42.45 20.31 -39.71
N PRO A 1202 41.77 20.45 -38.57
CA PRO A 1202 42.08 21.47 -37.56
C PRO A 1202 43.55 21.43 -37.14
N GLY A 1203 44.21 22.58 -37.16
CA GLY A 1203 45.66 22.70 -36.96
C GLY A 1203 46.50 22.50 -38.23
N SER A 1204 45.86 22.46 -39.40
CA SER A 1204 46.53 22.59 -40.69
C SER A 1204 46.03 23.78 -41.49
N PHE A 1205 46.91 24.37 -42.28
CA PHE A 1205 46.57 25.35 -43.32
C PHE A 1205 46.50 24.66 -44.68
N VAL A 1206 45.77 25.26 -45.62
CA VAL A 1206 45.69 24.83 -47.02
C VAL A 1206 46.46 25.82 -47.89
N LEU A 1207 47.45 25.33 -48.63
CA LEU A 1207 48.10 26.05 -49.72
C LEU A 1207 47.35 25.73 -51.02
N SER A 1208 46.61 26.72 -51.53
CA SER A 1208 45.82 26.62 -52.75
C SER A 1208 46.54 27.34 -53.90
N TYR A 1209 46.70 26.72 -55.06
CA TYR A 1209 47.44 27.30 -56.18
C TYR A 1209 46.98 26.85 -57.58
N VAL A 1210 47.14 27.72 -58.58
CA VAL A 1210 46.86 27.43 -60.00
C VAL A 1210 48.14 27.57 -60.83
N ARG A 1211 48.55 26.46 -61.45
CA ARG A 1211 49.75 26.40 -62.32
C ARG A 1211 49.41 26.56 -63.80
N SER A 1212 48.45 25.77 -64.30
CA SER A 1212 47.97 25.79 -65.69
C SER A 1212 46.55 26.36 -65.76
N ALA A 1213 45.54 25.53 -65.48
CA ALA A 1213 44.11 25.89 -65.54
C ALA A 1213 43.29 25.42 -64.31
N ASN A 1214 43.73 24.37 -63.61
CA ASN A 1214 43.04 23.85 -62.42
C ASN A 1214 43.72 24.30 -61.12
N PRO A 1215 42.95 24.64 -60.07
CA PRO A 1215 43.45 24.81 -58.71
C PRO A 1215 43.87 23.45 -58.13
N HIS A 1216 44.87 23.51 -57.26
CA HIS A 1216 45.42 22.38 -56.50
C HIS A 1216 45.50 22.84 -55.04
N HIS A 1217 45.28 21.91 -54.10
CA HIS A 1217 45.32 22.18 -52.67
C HIS A 1217 46.27 21.21 -52.00
N GLU A 1218 47.16 21.71 -51.15
CA GLU A 1218 48.04 20.89 -50.32
C GLU A 1218 48.02 21.37 -48.87
N TYR A 1219 48.04 20.44 -47.92
CA TYR A 1219 47.91 20.76 -46.49
C TYR A 1219 49.29 20.97 -45.84
N ILE A 1220 49.33 21.93 -44.91
CA ILE A 1220 50.51 22.34 -44.15
C ILE A 1220 50.16 22.21 -42.66
N GLY A 1221 50.75 21.21 -41.98
CA GLY A 1221 50.51 21.01 -40.55
C GLY A 1221 51.22 22.07 -39.71
N LEU A 1222 50.54 22.64 -38.72
CA LEU A 1222 51.12 23.56 -37.74
C LEU A 1222 51.72 22.79 -36.55
N SER A 1223 52.84 23.25 -36.00
CA SER A 1223 53.47 22.71 -34.80
C SER A 1223 54.28 23.79 -34.06
N PRO A 1224 54.68 23.58 -32.79
CA PRO A 1224 55.58 24.51 -32.09
C PRO A 1224 56.92 24.69 -32.81
N LYS A 1225 57.37 23.67 -33.55
CA LYS A 1225 58.59 23.63 -34.39
C LYS A 1225 58.37 24.22 -35.80
N GLY A 1226 57.27 24.94 -36.01
CA GLY A 1226 56.91 25.55 -37.29
C GLY A 1226 56.06 24.66 -38.20
N PHE A 1227 56.15 24.92 -39.50
CA PHE A 1227 55.23 24.41 -40.52
C PHE A 1227 55.74 23.11 -41.15
N LYS A 1228 54.90 22.08 -41.17
CA LYS A 1228 55.18 20.77 -41.79
C LYS A 1228 54.56 20.68 -43.18
N PHE A 1229 55.39 20.57 -44.21
CA PHE A 1229 54.94 20.49 -45.61
C PHE A 1229 55.78 19.47 -46.40
N ARG A 1230 55.12 18.56 -47.14
CA ARG A 1230 55.75 17.45 -47.89
C ARG A 1230 56.87 16.75 -47.09
N LYS A 1231 56.49 16.27 -45.90
CA LYS A 1231 57.34 15.61 -44.87
C LYS A 1231 58.54 16.42 -44.33
N ARG A 1232 58.74 17.69 -44.72
CA ARG A 1232 59.79 18.58 -44.19
C ARG A 1232 59.24 19.63 -43.22
N MET A 1233 60.07 20.08 -42.28
CA MET A 1233 59.77 21.16 -41.34
C MET A 1233 60.37 22.49 -41.81
N PHE A 1234 59.62 23.59 -41.63
CA PHE A 1234 60.03 24.96 -41.96
C PHE A 1234 59.62 25.91 -40.83
N GLY A 1235 60.59 26.48 -40.12
CA GLY A 1235 60.33 27.52 -39.09
C GLY A 1235 60.02 28.91 -39.64
N ASP A 1236 59.61 29.03 -40.90
CA ASP A 1236 59.44 30.31 -41.62
C ASP A 1236 58.60 30.08 -42.89
N VAL A 1237 57.54 30.89 -43.07
CA VAL A 1237 56.62 30.81 -44.21
C VAL A 1237 57.31 31.16 -45.53
N ASP A 1238 58.21 32.14 -45.57
CA ASP A 1238 58.90 32.52 -46.81
C ASP A 1238 59.95 31.46 -47.22
N LYS A 1239 60.48 30.67 -46.28
CA LYS A 1239 61.29 29.47 -46.59
C LYS A 1239 60.44 28.33 -47.15
N LEU A 1240 59.25 28.09 -46.58
CA LEU A 1240 58.28 27.13 -47.12
C LEU A 1240 57.83 27.51 -48.54
N VAL A 1241 57.46 28.78 -48.75
CA VAL A 1241 57.10 29.34 -50.07
C VAL A 1241 58.26 29.20 -51.07
N SER A 1242 59.49 29.45 -50.62
CA SER A 1242 60.69 29.31 -51.45
C SER A 1242 60.99 27.85 -51.83
N TYR A 1243 60.66 26.90 -50.94
CA TYR A 1243 60.75 25.46 -51.24
C TYR A 1243 59.64 25.03 -52.21
N PHE A 1244 58.39 25.39 -51.94
CA PHE A 1244 57.23 25.13 -52.80
C PHE A 1244 57.46 25.60 -54.23
N LYS A 1245 57.86 26.86 -54.43
CA LYS A 1245 58.11 27.45 -55.77
C LYS A 1245 59.18 26.71 -56.58
N ARG A 1246 60.15 26.05 -55.92
CA ARG A 1246 61.18 25.22 -56.58
C ARG A 1246 60.68 23.81 -56.93
N HIS A 1247 59.77 23.24 -56.15
CA HIS A 1247 59.37 21.83 -56.24
C HIS A 1247 57.95 21.59 -56.80
N ILE A 1248 57.30 22.63 -57.33
CA ILE A 1248 55.94 22.61 -57.95
C ILE A 1248 55.77 21.70 -59.20
N LYS A 1249 56.76 20.85 -59.50
CA LYS A 1249 56.72 19.81 -60.54
C LYS A 1249 56.79 18.38 -59.99
N ALA A 1250 57.01 18.19 -58.69
CA ALA A 1250 57.03 16.86 -58.07
C ALA A 1250 55.60 16.44 -57.70
N ASP A 1251 55.21 15.23 -58.07
CA ASP A 1251 53.87 14.68 -57.77
C ASP A 1251 53.62 14.53 -56.26
N PRO A 1252 52.35 14.69 -55.80
CA PRO A 1252 52.01 14.54 -54.38
C PRO A 1252 52.20 13.12 -53.84
N GLU A 1253 51.97 12.08 -54.65
CA GLU A 1253 51.89 10.69 -54.21
C GLU A 1253 53.25 10.01 -53.95
N LEU A 1254 54.37 10.69 -54.24
CA LEU A 1254 55.73 10.15 -54.10
C LEU A 1254 56.50 10.64 -52.85
N TYR A 1255 55.85 11.37 -51.93
CA TYR A 1255 56.50 11.95 -50.74
C TYR A 1255 55.79 11.71 -49.40
#